data_AF-A0A0Q6SUG1-F1
#
_entry.id   AF-A0A0Q6SUG1-F1
#
_cell.length_a   1.000
_cell.length_b   1.000
_cell.length_c   1.000
_cell.angle_alpha   90.00
_cell.angle_beta   90.00
_cell.angle_gamma   90.00
#
_symmetry.space_group_name_H-M   'P 1'
#
loop_
_entity.id
_entity.type
_entity.pdbx_description
1 polymer ?
#
loop_
_entity_poly.entity_id
_entity_poly.type
_entity_poly.pdbx_seq_one_letter_code
_entity_poly.pdbx_strand_id
1 'polypeptide(L)'
;MTRRGIALWCAALALAIGTAVSHAWTAAKPPAAAAAPGLAAATAARPVLLTGEVEAEDSQTIFVPPSNTQPIVLRNFLPEGTLVKKGDVVLRTESATAANLDQLRMERERARAKADSETATLEVAAVEADKALVSAQAALDKAKVDAALPKRQIAALDYDRHQAELDRATRDLAIKRESLGNARAAVARRREDGALEVRKMQINEAFQLAQLAQSEVRATRAGIVVHGYSPFRGERFDEGSTAWPGNAAGTVLGDGRMVVTAWVLEADRPYLRTGQAVGLRFDALPGVALAGTLAAITSAPEARPRWGQGRYFRARIALPDHHGLPLAAGMSVLVEPLAPGAAPAPAQPVKAAAAGLTIEGEIASRRSTPVAPPTIPFIWQYKLAFLAPEGTMVQAGQPIAVFEAGEVTNRLMALRAALQERERALDKLRLDQAEADRAGALAQAEAQSNADKAERKASQPKDLIRRVDYDKLVIERAEKARLAQLMQTQFEAQRRARQAERAGLASDVAQMRGQIADLVKGQAALTVVAPQRGMVLHRIGMDGNKFSIGSQVWMGLSVATLADPERLGVDAKVPEAQAAGVQVGQAARVTVGGARQALAARVTGLGRAFHSKSAAQAAVVRDVRLEFDAPPQDLKPGAAVQVELLPDAVRRVAAAAPQP
;
A
#
# COMPACT_ATOMS: atom_id res chain seq x y z
N MET A 1 -36.46 -37.81 24.89
CA MET A 1 -37.19 -37.00 25.89
C MET A 1 -37.78 -35.76 25.21
N THR A 2 -39.02 -35.94 24.76
CA THR A 2 -40.14 -34.97 24.64
C THR A 2 -39.86 -33.46 24.71
N ARG A 3 -40.11 -32.79 23.56
CA ARG A 3 -40.54 -31.38 23.47
C ARG A 3 -42.06 -31.29 23.63
N ARG A 4 -42.53 -30.53 24.62
CA ARG A 4 -43.88 -29.91 24.77
C ARG A 4 -43.74 -28.88 25.91
N GLY A 5 -43.93 -27.57 25.65
CA GLY A 5 -45.14 -26.80 26.05
C GLY A 5 -45.01 -26.32 27.51
N ILE A 6 -45.38 -25.11 27.99
CA ILE A 6 -46.41 -24.11 27.71
C ILE A 6 -46.15 -22.92 28.69
N ALA A 7 -46.79 -21.77 28.42
CA ALA A 7 -47.19 -20.66 29.31
C ALA A 7 -46.31 -19.38 29.28
N LEU A 8 -46.77 -18.27 28.67
CA LEU A 8 -47.88 -17.34 29.00
C LEU A 8 -47.47 -16.29 30.03
N TRP A 9 -47.56 -15.02 29.61
CA TRP A 9 -48.10 -13.87 30.36
C TRP A 9 -48.55 -12.85 29.29
N CYS A 10 -49.87 -12.67 29.10
CA CYS A 10 -50.72 -11.61 29.69
C CYS A 10 -50.48 -10.24 29.02
N ALA A 11 -51.46 -9.41 28.66
CA ALA A 11 -52.91 -9.48 28.46
C ALA A 11 -53.31 -8.10 27.89
N ALA A 12 -54.33 -8.07 27.02
CA ALA A 12 -55.30 -6.99 26.80
C ALA A 12 -54.82 -5.57 26.39
N LEU A 13 -55.21 -5.11 25.18
CA LEU A 13 -56.40 -4.23 25.08
C LEU A 13 -57.00 -4.26 23.66
N ALA A 14 -58.31 -4.09 23.62
CA ALA A 14 -59.22 -4.31 22.50
C ALA A 14 -59.81 -3.00 21.94
N LEU A 15 -60.61 -3.15 20.87
CA LEU A 15 -61.50 -2.21 20.16
C LEU A 15 -60.85 -1.29 19.10
N ALA A 16 -61.45 -1.02 17.93
CA ALA A 16 -62.63 -1.53 17.22
C ALA A 16 -62.62 -0.89 15.80
N ILE A 17 -62.81 -1.71 14.74
CA ILE A 17 -63.96 -1.73 13.80
C ILE A 17 -64.11 -0.48 12.91
N GLY A 18 -64.14 -0.70 11.58
CA GLY A 18 -64.66 0.33 10.66
C GLY A 18 -64.49 0.05 9.16
N THR A 19 -65.21 -0.97 8.66
CA THR A 19 -65.94 -0.98 7.37
C THR A 19 -65.22 -0.77 6.03
N ALA A 20 -65.14 -1.86 5.27
CA ALA A 20 -65.09 -1.84 3.81
C ALA A 20 -66.43 -1.36 3.24
N VAL A 21 -66.40 -0.30 2.42
CA VAL A 21 -67.52 0.10 1.57
C VAL A 21 -67.09 -0.06 0.12
N SER A 22 -67.64 -1.08 -0.51
CA SER A 22 -67.71 -1.26 -1.94
C SER A 22 -68.70 -0.23 -2.48
N HIS A 23 -68.28 0.69 -3.35
CA HIS A 23 -69.19 1.44 -4.20
C HIS A 23 -68.76 1.28 -5.66
N ALA A 24 -69.59 0.53 -6.37
CA ALA A 24 -69.63 0.52 -7.82
C ALA A 24 -70.01 1.92 -8.31
N TRP A 25 -69.21 2.47 -9.22
CA TRP A 25 -69.60 3.64 -10.01
C TRP A 25 -69.37 3.36 -11.49
N THR A 26 -70.47 2.94 -12.10
CA THR A 26 -70.95 3.24 -13.46
C THR A 26 -69.92 3.65 -14.52
N ALA A 27 -69.78 2.77 -15.51
CA ALA A 27 -69.18 3.04 -16.80
C ALA A 27 -69.94 4.16 -17.54
N ALA A 28 -69.32 5.35 -17.62
CA ALA A 28 -69.70 6.39 -18.55
C ALA A 28 -68.96 6.16 -19.88
N LYS A 29 -69.72 5.82 -20.90
CA LYS A 29 -69.31 5.68 -22.31
C LYS A 29 -68.87 7.06 -22.84
N PRO A 30 -67.61 7.24 -23.28
CA PRO A 30 -67.23 8.48 -23.96
C PRO A 30 -67.90 8.53 -25.34
N PRO A 31 -68.40 9.70 -25.78
CA PRO A 31 -68.99 9.84 -27.10
C PRO A 31 -67.94 9.69 -28.20
N ALA A 32 -68.37 9.09 -29.31
CA ALA A 32 -67.60 8.94 -30.53
C ALA A 32 -67.17 10.31 -31.06
N ALA A 33 -65.87 10.61 -30.97
CA ALA A 33 -65.25 11.71 -31.69
C ALA A 33 -64.97 11.25 -33.12
N ALA A 34 -65.57 11.96 -34.06
CA ALA A 34 -65.47 11.77 -35.49
C ALA A 34 -64.01 11.73 -35.97
N ALA A 35 -63.75 10.86 -36.94
CA ALA A 35 -62.54 10.89 -37.75
C ALA A 35 -62.43 12.24 -38.47
N ALA A 36 -61.39 13.00 -38.11
CA ALA A 36 -60.88 14.10 -38.92
C ALA A 36 -59.65 13.59 -39.70
N PRO A 37 -59.47 14.00 -40.96
CA PRO A 37 -58.48 13.42 -41.86
C PRO A 37 -57.06 13.76 -41.42
N GLY A 38 -56.13 12.87 -41.76
CA GLY A 38 -54.73 12.96 -41.39
C GLY A 38 -54.12 14.31 -41.76
N LEU A 39 -53.68 15.05 -40.75
CA LEU A 39 -52.48 15.84 -40.89
C LEU A 39 -51.31 14.92 -40.58
N ALA A 40 -50.59 14.54 -41.63
CA ALA A 40 -49.18 14.24 -41.51
C ALA A 40 -48.52 15.49 -40.91
N ALA A 41 -48.44 15.54 -39.58
CA ALA A 41 -47.61 16.49 -38.89
C ALA A 41 -46.18 16.16 -39.32
N ALA A 42 -45.67 16.93 -40.28
CA ALA A 42 -44.25 17.03 -40.55
C ALA A 42 -43.58 17.12 -39.18
N THR A 43 -42.82 16.08 -38.84
CA THR A 43 -42.12 15.98 -37.56
C THR A 43 -41.14 17.14 -37.56
N ALA A 44 -41.54 18.28 -37.03
CA ALA A 44 -40.67 19.41 -36.83
C ALA A 44 -39.56 18.90 -35.93
N ALA A 45 -38.38 18.68 -36.51
CA ALA A 45 -37.23 18.15 -35.83
C ALA A 45 -36.95 19.11 -34.67
N ARG A 46 -37.26 18.69 -33.44
CA ARG A 46 -36.91 19.47 -32.27
C ARG A 46 -35.39 19.63 -32.31
N PRO A 47 -34.84 20.85 -32.29
CA PRO A 47 -33.40 21.03 -32.27
C PRO A 47 -32.90 20.55 -30.90
N VAL A 48 -32.44 19.30 -30.86
CA VAL A 48 -31.87 18.70 -29.65
C VAL A 48 -30.45 19.25 -29.50
N LEU A 49 -30.27 20.20 -28.59
CA LEU A 49 -28.97 20.71 -28.23
C LEU A 49 -28.44 19.89 -27.06
N LEU A 50 -27.29 19.25 -27.24
CA LEU A 50 -26.66 18.47 -26.19
C LEU A 50 -25.39 19.17 -25.73
N THR A 51 -25.17 19.19 -24.43
CA THR A 51 -23.87 19.53 -23.86
C THR A 51 -23.04 18.26 -23.77
N GLY A 52 -21.77 18.33 -24.15
CA GLY A 52 -20.80 17.26 -24.02
C GLY A 52 -19.43 17.77 -23.57
N GLU A 53 -18.55 16.82 -23.30
CA GLU A 53 -17.14 17.07 -23.01
C GLU A 53 -16.25 16.22 -23.92
N VAL A 54 -15.07 16.73 -24.24
CA VAL A 54 -14.01 15.95 -24.89
C VAL A 54 -13.35 15.06 -23.85
N GLU A 55 -13.24 13.78 -24.13
CA GLU A 55 -12.62 12.79 -23.27
C GLU A 55 -11.55 12.04 -24.05
N ALA A 56 -10.41 11.79 -23.41
CA ALA A 56 -9.41 10.91 -23.97
C ALA A 56 -9.93 9.46 -23.86
N GLU A 57 -10.06 8.76 -25.00
CA GLU A 57 -10.43 7.34 -25.03
C GLU A 57 -9.44 6.51 -24.20
N ASP A 58 -8.19 6.97 -24.19
CA ASP A 58 -7.14 6.38 -23.41
C ASP A 58 -6.97 7.00 -22.01
N SER A 59 -8.05 7.45 -21.35
CA SER A 59 -7.98 7.83 -19.93
C SER A 59 -7.94 6.64 -18.97
N GLN A 60 -7.22 6.78 -17.86
CA GLN A 60 -7.20 5.83 -16.74
C GLN A 60 -7.62 6.53 -15.45
N THR A 61 -8.66 6.03 -14.78
CA THR A 61 -9.00 6.50 -13.43
C THR A 61 -8.04 5.94 -12.39
N ILE A 62 -7.54 6.82 -11.53
CA ILE A 62 -6.71 6.50 -10.37
C ILE A 62 -7.67 6.28 -9.20
N PHE A 63 -7.90 5.02 -8.87
CA PHE A 63 -8.71 4.66 -7.71
C PHE A 63 -7.83 4.61 -6.45
N VAL A 64 -8.40 5.03 -5.32
CA VAL A 64 -7.77 4.81 -4.02
C VAL A 64 -7.74 3.31 -3.76
N PRO A 65 -6.55 2.72 -3.54
CA PRO A 65 -6.39 1.31 -3.21
C PRO A 65 -7.28 0.79 -2.08
N PRO A 66 -7.64 -0.51 -2.11
CA PRO A 66 -8.29 -1.15 -0.98
C PRO A 66 -7.38 -1.12 0.25
N SER A 67 -7.93 -0.73 1.41
CA SER A 67 -7.23 -0.75 2.69
C SER A 67 -8.17 -1.20 3.81
N ASN A 68 -7.58 -1.79 4.86
CA ASN A 68 -8.28 -2.17 6.08
C ASN A 68 -8.51 -0.99 7.03
N THR A 69 -7.88 0.16 6.78
CA THR A 69 -8.08 1.42 7.51
C THR A 69 -8.82 2.43 6.65
N GLN A 70 -9.83 3.07 7.24
CA GLN A 70 -10.66 4.09 6.58
C GLN A 70 -10.94 5.23 7.57
N PRO A 71 -10.72 6.51 7.19
CA PRO A 71 -10.19 7.01 5.90
C PRO A 71 -8.67 6.86 5.76
N ILE A 72 -8.15 6.79 4.52
CA ILE A 72 -6.73 6.62 4.22
C ILE A 72 -6.09 7.92 3.73
N VAL A 73 -4.85 8.19 4.16
CA VAL A 73 -4.07 9.35 3.68
C VAL A 73 -3.39 9.00 2.36
N LEU A 74 -3.55 9.87 1.36
CA LEU A 74 -2.83 9.80 0.09
C LEU A 74 -1.38 10.29 0.29
N ARG A 75 -0.39 9.46 -0.05
CA ARG A 75 1.05 9.78 0.09
C ARG A 75 1.74 9.69 -1.26
N ASN A 76 2.69 10.57 -1.56
CA ASN A 76 3.40 10.56 -2.84
C ASN A 76 2.42 10.57 -4.04
N PHE A 77 1.33 11.34 -3.92
CA PHE A 77 0.41 11.55 -5.04
C PHE A 77 1.07 12.57 -5.99
N LEU A 78 1.37 12.15 -7.22
CA LEU A 78 2.05 13.02 -8.17
C LEU A 78 1.25 14.29 -8.41
N PRO A 79 1.89 15.48 -8.41
CA PRO A 79 1.19 16.73 -8.62
C PRO A 79 0.41 16.75 -9.93
N GLU A 80 -0.71 17.47 -9.90
CA GLU A 80 -1.51 17.75 -11.09
C GLU A 80 -0.66 18.37 -12.21
N GLY A 81 -0.92 17.95 -13.45
CA GLY A 81 -0.17 18.38 -14.62
C GLY A 81 1.18 17.67 -14.83
N THR A 82 1.55 16.71 -13.97
CA THR A 82 2.78 15.92 -14.12
C THR A 82 2.66 14.89 -15.23
N LEU A 83 3.68 14.80 -16.09
CA LEU A 83 3.80 13.78 -17.13
C LEU A 83 4.26 12.45 -16.53
N VAL A 84 3.48 11.41 -16.75
CA VAL A 84 3.81 10.04 -16.30
C VAL A 84 4.02 9.13 -17.50
N LYS A 85 4.95 8.19 -17.36
CA LYS A 85 5.15 7.08 -18.30
C LYS A 85 4.39 5.86 -17.80
N LYS A 86 4.14 4.92 -18.70
CA LYS A 86 3.63 3.59 -18.34
C LYS A 86 4.58 2.93 -17.33
N GLY A 87 4.05 2.54 -16.18
CA GLY A 87 4.75 1.88 -15.07
C GLY A 87 5.09 2.79 -13.88
N ASP A 88 5.02 4.10 -14.06
CA ASP A 88 5.33 5.07 -13.00
C ASP A 88 4.30 4.99 -11.86
N VAL A 89 4.75 5.14 -10.62
CA VAL A 89 3.87 5.19 -9.44
C VAL A 89 3.21 6.56 -9.40
N VAL A 90 1.88 6.58 -9.51
CA VAL A 90 1.11 7.84 -9.55
C VAL A 90 0.58 8.20 -8.17
N LEU A 91 0.11 7.19 -7.44
CA LEU A 91 -0.44 7.36 -6.10
C LEU A 91 0.07 6.22 -5.24
N ARG A 92 0.57 6.54 -4.05
CA ARG A 92 0.78 5.57 -2.99
C ARG A 92 -0.15 5.92 -1.84
N THR A 93 -0.61 4.94 -1.09
CA THR A 93 -1.36 5.21 0.13
C THR A 93 -0.57 4.80 1.35
N GLU A 94 -1.01 5.30 2.51
CA GLU A 94 -0.49 4.82 3.78
C GLU A 94 -0.86 3.34 3.99
N SER A 95 0.06 2.43 3.67
CA SER A 95 -0.02 1.01 3.99
C SER A 95 0.97 0.63 5.08
N ALA A 96 0.86 -0.62 5.56
CA ALA A 96 1.87 -1.23 6.41
C ALA A 96 3.28 -0.89 5.87
N THR A 97 4.10 -0.31 6.73
CA THR A 97 5.42 0.19 6.37
C THR A 97 6.38 -0.98 6.16
N ALA A 98 7.50 -0.74 5.48
CA ALA A 98 8.58 -1.73 5.37
C ALA A 98 9.02 -2.27 6.75
N ALA A 99 8.93 -1.44 7.80
CA ALA A 99 9.21 -1.82 9.17
C ALA A 99 8.31 -2.97 9.69
N ASN A 100 7.03 -3.01 9.31
CA ASN A 100 6.13 -4.09 9.70
C ASN A 100 6.51 -5.42 9.01
N LEU A 101 6.93 -5.36 7.74
CA LEU A 101 7.38 -6.55 7.01
C LEU A 101 8.68 -7.11 7.59
N ASP A 102 9.63 -6.24 7.95
CA ASP A 102 10.86 -6.67 8.60
C ASP A 102 10.57 -7.27 9.97
N GLN A 103 9.65 -6.69 10.74
CA GLN A 103 9.19 -7.30 12.00
C GLN A 103 8.59 -8.70 11.79
N LEU A 104 7.70 -8.88 10.81
CA LEU A 104 7.10 -10.19 10.50
C LEU A 104 8.14 -11.24 10.08
N ARG A 105 9.13 -10.84 9.28
CA ARG A 105 10.25 -11.70 8.90
C ARG A 105 11.03 -12.15 10.12
N MET A 106 11.31 -11.22 11.03
CA MET A 106 12.03 -11.51 12.27
C MET A 106 11.23 -12.42 13.20
N GLU A 107 9.92 -12.20 13.34
CA GLU A 107 9.03 -13.08 14.11
C GLU A 107 9.02 -14.51 13.53
N ARG A 108 9.00 -14.64 12.20
CA ARG A 108 9.09 -15.93 11.50
C ARG A 108 10.42 -16.63 11.75
N GLU A 109 11.55 -15.92 11.63
CA GLU A 109 12.86 -16.50 11.91
C GLU A 109 12.98 -16.91 13.40
N ARG A 110 12.41 -16.13 14.32
CA ARG A 110 12.38 -16.46 15.75
C ARG A 110 11.54 -17.70 16.05
N ALA A 111 10.36 -17.79 15.45
CA ALA A 111 9.49 -18.97 15.57
C ALA A 111 10.16 -20.22 15.01
N ARG A 112 10.84 -20.09 13.86
CA ARG A 112 11.64 -21.17 13.27
C ARG A 112 12.77 -21.62 14.21
N ALA A 113 13.58 -20.69 14.70
CA ALA A 113 14.69 -21.00 15.61
C ALA A 113 14.19 -21.66 16.91
N LYS A 114 13.05 -21.21 17.44
CA LYS A 114 12.39 -21.81 18.60
C LYS A 114 11.91 -23.24 18.31
N ALA A 115 11.23 -23.45 17.19
CA ALA A 115 10.77 -24.78 16.77
C ALA A 115 11.93 -25.75 16.57
N ASP A 116 13.02 -25.30 15.94
CA ASP A 116 14.22 -26.10 15.70
C ASP A 116 14.91 -26.47 17.03
N SER A 117 15.03 -25.53 17.97
CA SER A 117 15.60 -25.77 19.31
C SER A 117 14.78 -26.76 20.15
N GLU A 118 13.45 -26.58 20.19
CA GLU A 118 12.56 -27.50 20.91
C GLU A 118 12.55 -28.90 20.29
N THR A 119 12.56 -28.98 18.95
CA THR A 119 12.67 -30.26 18.23
C THR A 119 13.98 -30.96 18.57
N ALA A 120 15.12 -30.24 18.53
CA ALA A 120 16.42 -30.81 18.87
C ALA A 120 16.48 -31.28 20.34
N THR A 121 15.84 -30.57 21.26
CA THR A 121 15.74 -30.98 22.68
C THR A 121 14.96 -32.30 22.83
N LEU A 122 13.83 -32.44 22.11
CA LEU A 122 13.07 -33.69 22.10
C LEU A 122 13.82 -34.84 21.41
N GLU A 123 14.62 -34.54 20.38
CA GLU A 123 15.48 -35.54 19.74
C GLU A 123 16.52 -36.10 20.72
N VAL A 124 17.12 -35.25 21.57
CA VAL A 124 18.03 -35.70 22.64
C VAL A 124 17.31 -36.63 23.61
N ALA A 125 16.07 -36.30 24.01
CA ALA A 125 15.27 -37.16 24.87
C ALA A 125 14.91 -38.49 24.20
N ALA A 126 14.63 -38.50 22.90
CA ALA A 126 14.37 -39.72 22.14
C ALA A 126 15.62 -40.61 22.03
N VAL A 127 16.81 -40.02 21.86
CA VAL A 127 18.07 -40.77 21.85
C VAL A 127 18.39 -41.35 23.24
N GLU A 128 18.11 -40.63 24.33
CA GLU A 128 18.24 -41.18 25.68
C GLU A 128 17.27 -42.36 25.93
N ALA A 129 16.03 -42.27 25.44
CA ALA A 129 15.10 -43.40 25.48
C ALA A 129 15.59 -44.60 24.65
N ASP A 130 16.26 -44.37 23.52
CA ASP A 130 16.85 -45.43 22.69
C ASP A 130 18.04 -46.09 23.41
N LYS A 131 18.91 -45.30 24.05
CA LYS A 131 20.00 -45.83 24.89
C LYS A 131 19.47 -46.71 26.02
N ALA A 132 18.40 -46.27 26.71
CA ALA A 132 17.75 -47.05 27.75
C ALA A 132 17.09 -48.33 27.22
N LEU A 133 16.56 -48.31 25.99
CA LEU A 133 16.04 -49.52 25.33
C LEU A 133 17.16 -50.51 25.00
N VAL A 134 18.29 -50.02 24.48
CA VAL A 134 19.45 -50.85 24.15
C VAL A 134 20.03 -51.53 25.39
N SER A 135 20.16 -50.82 26.51
CA SER A 135 20.62 -51.43 27.76
C SER A 135 19.61 -52.45 28.31
N ALA A 136 18.31 -52.17 28.25
CA ALA A 136 17.26 -53.12 28.64
C ALA A 136 17.25 -54.37 27.76
N GLN A 137 17.48 -54.23 26.45
CA GLN A 137 17.60 -55.35 25.52
C GLN A 137 18.82 -56.23 25.86
N ALA A 138 19.97 -55.62 26.10
CA ALA A 138 21.17 -56.34 26.52
C ALA A 138 20.99 -57.05 27.87
N ALA A 139 20.27 -56.44 28.82
CA ALA A 139 19.93 -57.06 30.10
C ALA A 139 19.01 -58.27 29.91
N LEU A 140 17.99 -58.17 29.06
CA LEU A 140 17.11 -59.30 28.72
C LEU A 140 17.90 -60.43 28.06
N ASP A 141 18.77 -60.12 27.11
CA ASP A 141 19.53 -61.15 26.40
C ASP A 141 20.55 -61.83 27.33
N LYS A 142 21.17 -61.12 28.28
CA LYS A 142 21.98 -61.71 29.35
C LYS A 142 21.13 -62.61 30.27
N ALA A 143 19.94 -62.16 30.67
CA ALA A 143 19.02 -62.94 31.50
C ALA A 143 18.52 -64.22 30.81
N LYS A 144 18.32 -64.20 29.47
CA LYS A 144 18.00 -65.40 28.68
C LYS A 144 19.13 -66.43 28.68
N VAL A 145 20.37 -65.97 28.60
CA VAL A 145 21.55 -66.86 28.68
C VAL A 145 21.60 -67.55 30.04
N ASP A 146 21.32 -66.82 31.13
CA ASP A 146 21.30 -67.37 32.49
C ASP A 146 20.09 -68.30 32.74
N ALA A 147 18.90 -67.91 32.29
CA ALA A 147 17.69 -68.72 32.43
C ALA A 147 17.70 -70.02 31.59
N ALA A 148 18.54 -70.10 30.55
CA ALA A 148 18.72 -71.29 29.74
C ALA A 148 19.53 -72.41 30.44
N LEU A 149 20.14 -72.13 31.60
CA LEU A 149 20.89 -73.11 32.37
C LEU A 149 19.96 -74.21 32.92
N PRO A 150 20.24 -75.50 32.66
CA PRO A 150 19.41 -76.59 33.15
C PRO A 150 19.37 -76.65 34.68
N LYS A 151 18.17 -76.89 35.26
CA LYS A 151 17.98 -77.05 36.72
C LYS A 151 18.87 -78.11 37.38
N ARG A 152 19.40 -79.06 36.60
CA ARG A 152 20.33 -80.10 37.09
C ARG A 152 21.78 -79.59 37.27
N GLN A 153 22.12 -78.44 36.69
CA GLN A 153 23.48 -77.88 36.67
C GLN A 153 23.66 -76.67 37.61
N ILE A 154 22.57 -76.15 38.17
CA ILE A 154 22.57 -74.99 39.10
C ILE A 154 21.69 -75.26 40.31
N ALA A 155 21.87 -74.52 41.40
CA ALA A 155 21.00 -74.66 42.56
C ALA A 155 19.55 -74.28 42.22
N ALA A 156 18.57 -74.95 42.83
CA ALA A 156 17.16 -74.69 42.56
C ALA A 156 16.78 -73.22 42.81
N LEU A 157 17.35 -72.60 43.85
CA LEU A 157 17.16 -71.18 44.15
C LEU A 157 17.71 -70.26 43.05
N ASP A 158 18.87 -70.59 42.48
CA ASP A 158 19.49 -69.80 41.41
C ASP A 158 18.70 -69.94 40.11
N TYR A 159 18.17 -71.13 39.82
CA TYR A 159 17.25 -71.33 38.71
C TYR A 159 16.02 -70.45 38.85
N ASP A 160 15.35 -70.48 40.00
CA ASP A 160 14.15 -69.66 40.25
C ASP A 160 14.46 -68.15 40.17
N ARG A 161 15.65 -67.74 40.65
CA ARG A 161 16.14 -66.35 40.52
C ARG A 161 16.32 -65.94 39.06
N HIS A 162 16.97 -66.76 38.24
CA HIS A 162 17.18 -66.44 36.82
C HIS A 162 15.86 -66.38 36.03
N GLN A 163 14.88 -67.23 36.37
CA GLN A 163 13.53 -67.12 35.78
C GLN A 163 12.86 -65.80 36.16
N ALA A 164 12.93 -65.40 37.44
CA ALA A 164 12.36 -64.14 37.89
C ALA A 164 13.06 -62.91 37.26
N GLU A 165 14.39 -62.98 37.04
CA GLU A 165 15.16 -61.95 36.34
C GLU A 165 14.76 -61.82 34.86
N LEU A 166 14.52 -62.94 34.17
CA LEU A 166 14.03 -62.95 32.79
C LEU A 166 12.65 -62.28 32.67
N ASP A 167 11.73 -62.59 33.58
CA ASP A 167 10.40 -61.96 33.62
C ASP A 167 10.47 -60.46 33.92
N ARG A 168 11.39 -60.05 34.80
CA ARG A 168 11.64 -58.64 35.10
C ARG A 168 12.20 -57.90 33.90
N ALA A 169 13.23 -58.46 33.26
CA ALA A 169 13.87 -57.86 32.09
C ALA A 169 12.91 -57.78 30.88
N THR A 170 12.02 -58.76 30.72
CA THR A 170 11.00 -58.74 29.66
C THR A 170 10.01 -57.58 29.85
N ARG A 171 9.55 -57.36 31.08
CA ARG A 171 8.66 -56.23 31.42
C ARG A 171 9.36 -54.88 31.28
N ASP A 172 10.61 -54.77 31.73
CA ASP A 172 11.39 -53.53 31.61
C ASP A 172 11.63 -53.17 30.13
N LEU A 173 11.99 -54.15 29.28
CA LEU A 173 12.12 -53.93 27.85
C LEU A 173 10.82 -53.39 27.22
N ALA A 174 9.67 -53.95 27.60
CA ALA A 174 8.37 -53.48 27.10
C ALA A 174 8.13 -52.01 27.47
N ILE A 175 8.41 -51.62 28.72
CA ILE A 175 8.27 -50.24 29.20
C ILE A 175 9.23 -49.29 28.45
N LYS A 176 10.50 -49.67 28.28
CA LYS A 176 11.47 -48.83 27.54
C LYS A 176 11.11 -48.70 26.06
N ARG A 177 10.54 -49.74 25.46
CA ARG A 177 10.09 -49.72 24.06
C ARG A 177 8.92 -48.76 23.86
N GLU A 178 7.96 -48.77 24.78
CA GLU A 178 6.85 -47.81 24.78
C GLU A 178 7.35 -46.38 25.00
N SER A 179 8.28 -46.18 25.95
CA SER A 179 8.90 -44.88 26.21
C SER A 179 9.59 -44.29 24.97
N LEU A 180 10.34 -45.10 24.21
CA LEU A 180 10.94 -44.67 22.94
C LEU A 180 9.87 -44.33 21.88
N GLY A 181 8.80 -45.10 21.79
CA GLY A 181 7.67 -44.83 20.91
C GLY A 181 7.04 -43.46 21.20
N ASN A 182 6.77 -43.18 22.47
CA ASN A 182 6.23 -41.90 22.93
C ASN A 182 7.18 -40.73 22.66
N ALA A 183 8.48 -40.90 22.90
CA ALA A 183 9.49 -39.87 22.62
C ALA A 183 9.60 -39.56 21.12
N ARG A 184 9.62 -40.59 20.25
CA ARG A 184 9.64 -40.40 18.79
C ARG A 184 8.36 -39.74 18.26
N ALA A 185 7.19 -40.12 18.81
CA ALA A 185 5.93 -39.48 18.47
C ALA A 185 5.89 -38.00 18.92
N ALA A 186 6.51 -37.65 20.05
CA ALA A 186 6.65 -36.27 20.48
C ALA A 186 7.51 -35.43 19.53
N VAL A 187 8.66 -35.97 19.07
CA VAL A 187 9.51 -35.32 18.06
C VAL A 187 8.74 -35.08 16.76
N ALA A 188 8.04 -36.11 16.25
CA ALA A 188 7.28 -36.00 15.01
C ALA A 188 6.19 -34.93 15.09
N ARG A 189 5.39 -34.93 16.16
CA ARG A 189 4.36 -33.91 16.41
C ARG A 189 4.96 -32.51 16.50
N ARG A 190 6.02 -32.31 17.30
CA ARG A 190 6.63 -30.98 17.45
C ARG A 190 7.17 -30.42 16.14
N ARG A 191 7.76 -31.28 15.31
CA ARG A 191 8.28 -30.92 14.00
C ARG A 191 7.18 -30.50 13.04
N GLU A 192 6.06 -31.21 13.03
CA GLU A 192 4.88 -30.87 12.24
C GLU A 192 4.26 -29.54 12.71
N ASP A 193 4.04 -29.39 14.02
CA ASP A 193 3.50 -28.17 14.62
C ASP A 193 4.39 -26.95 14.31
N GLY A 194 5.72 -27.13 14.41
CA GLY A 194 6.69 -26.08 14.08
C GLY A 194 6.66 -25.68 12.61
N ALA A 195 6.54 -26.65 11.70
CA ALA A 195 6.43 -26.39 10.27
C ALA A 195 5.12 -25.65 9.93
N LEU A 196 4.00 -26.02 10.58
CA LEU A 196 2.72 -25.34 10.43
C LEU A 196 2.75 -23.90 10.95
N GLU A 197 3.38 -23.67 12.09
CA GLU A 197 3.55 -22.32 12.68
C GLU A 197 4.35 -21.40 11.74
N VAL A 198 5.50 -21.87 11.26
CA VAL A 198 6.32 -21.12 10.29
C VAL A 198 5.56 -20.86 8.99
N ARG A 199 4.82 -21.86 8.48
CA ARG A 199 4.01 -21.70 7.27
C ARG A 199 2.89 -20.68 7.44
N LYS A 200 2.24 -20.64 8.60
CA LYS A 200 1.24 -19.60 8.94
C LYS A 200 1.85 -18.21 8.89
N MET A 201 3.05 -18.03 9.45
CA MET A 201 3.77 -16.75 9.42
C MET A 201 4.19 -16.35 7.99
N GLN A 202 4.63 -17.30 7.17
CA GLN A 202 4.95 -17.06 5.75
C GLN A 202 3.73 -16.61 4.95
N ILE A 203 2.57 -17.22 5.18
CA ILE A 203 1.31 -16.81 4.52
C ILE A 203 0.93 -15.39 4.95
N ASN A 204 1.06 -15.08 6.24
CA ASN A 204 0.80 -13.72 6.74
C ASN A 204 1.74 -12.68 6.12
N GLU A 205 3.04 -12.98 6.04
CA GLU A 205 4.01 -12.10 5.36
C GLU A 205 3.69 -11.92 3.88
N ALA A 206 3.37 -13.00 3.16
CA ALA A 206 3.00 -12.94 1.75
C ALA A 206 1.73 -12.11 1.53
N PHE A 207 0.75 -12.23 2.43
CA PHE A 207 -0.47 -11.42 2.42
C PHE A 207 -0.15 -9.93 2.60
N GLN A 208 0.70 -9.57 3.57
CA GLN A 208 1.10 -8.18 3.81
C GLN A 208 1.93 -7.61 2.66
N LEU A 209 2.79 -8.41 2.04
CA LEU A 209 3.55 -8.00 0.85
C LEU A 209 2.62 -7.73 -0.33
N ALA A 210 1.62 -8.59 -0.55
CA ALA A 210 0.60 -8.36 -1.57
C ALA A 210 -0.22 -7.10 -1.28
N GLN A 211 -0.55 -6.83 -0.01
CA GLN A 211 -1.27 -5.61 0.39
C GLN A 211 -0.43 -4.34 0.17
N LEU A 212 0.88 -4.40 0.40
CA LEU A 212 1.82 -3.31 0.08
C LEU A 212 1.90 -3.07 -1.43
N ALA A 213 1.95 -4.13 -2.23
CA ALA A 213 1.94 -3.99 -3.69
C ALA A 213 0.63 -3.37 -4.20
N GLN A 214 -0.50 -3.68 -3.54
CA GLN A 214 -1.81 -3.11 -3.86
C GLN A 214 -1.97 -1.65 -3.41
N SER A 215 -1.20 -1.16 -2.44
CA SER A 215 -1.24 0.22 -1.98
C SER A 215 -0.55 1.22 -2.91
N GLU A 216 0.13 0.72 -3.95
CA GLU A 216 0.72 1.52 -5.02
C GLU A 216 -0.13 1.44 -6.29
N VAL A 217 -0.60 2.58 -6.76
CA VAL A 217 -1.26 2.72 -8.07
C VAL A 217 -0.24 3.14 -9.10
N ARG A 218 -0.05 2.29 -10.11
CA ARG A 218 0.85 2.56 -11.24
C ARG A 218 0.07 2.99 -12.48
N ALA A 219 0.68 3.87 -13.27
CA ALA A 219 0.16 4.26 -14.57
C ALA A 219 0.24 3.08 -15.54
N THR A 220 -0.89 2.66 -16.11
CA THR A 220 -0.94 1.61 -17.14
C THR A 220 -0.58 2.12 -18.54
N ARG A 221 -0.49 3.45 -18.68
CA ARG A 221 -0.27 4.20 -19.91
C ARG A 221 0.47 5.49 -19.62
N ALA A 222 1.04 6.10 -20.64
CA ALA A 222 1.60 7.45 -20.53
C ALA A 222 0.48 8.49 -20.55
N GLY A 223 0.65 9.60 -19.84
CA GLY A 223 -0.37 10.64 -19.78
C GLY A 223 -0.04 11.73 -18.79
N ILE A 224 -1.02 12.59 -18.53
CA ILE A 224 -0.94 13.68 -17.55
C ILE A 224 -1.87 13.39 -16.37
N VAL A 225 -1.38 13.61 -15.15
CA VAL A 225 -2.18 13.39 -13.92
C VAL A 225 -3.10 14.57 -13.69
N VAL A 226 -4.39 14.32 -13.48
CA VAL A 226 -5.41 15.30 -13.08
C VAL A 226 -6.06 14.84 -11.78
N HIS A 227 -6.19 15.76 -10.83
CA HIS A 227 -6.69 15.43 -9.50
C HIS A 227 -8.22 15.39 -9.48
N GLY A 228 -8.77 14.45 -8.72
CA GLY A 228 -10.20 14.33 -8.48
C GLY A 228 -10.67 15.20 -7.31
N TYR A 229 -11.98 15.23 -7.12
CA TYR A 229 -12.61 15.89 -5.98
C TYR A 229 -13.29 14.87 -5.07
N SER A 230 -13.24 15.13 -3.76
CA SER A 230 -13.89 14.31 -2.75
C SER A 230 -15.41 14.33 -2.95
N PRO A 231 -16.08 13.17 -3.10
CA PRO A 231 -17.54 13.11 -3.27
C PRO A 231 -18.33 13.71 -2.10
N PHE A 232 -17.76 13.68 -0.89
CA PHE A 232 -18.43 14.13 0.33
C PHE A 232 -18.07 15.56 0.73
N ARG A 233 -16.79 15.94 0.61
CA ARG A 233 -16.30 17.27 1.05
C ARG A 233 -16.19 18.30 -0.07
N GLY A 234 -16.20 17.86 -1.33
CA GLY A 234 -15.93 18.74 -2.48
C GLY A 234 -14.51 19.30 -2.51
N GLU A 235 -13.65 18.93 -1.57
CA GLU A 235 -12.23 19.28 -1.55
C GLU A 235 -11.48 18.53 -2.66
N ARG A 236 -10.48 19.17 -3.25
CA ARG A 236 -9.58 18.50 -4.20
C ARG A 236 -8.72 17.48 -3.45
N PHE A 237 -8.54 16.29 -4.03
CA PHE A 237 -7.59 15.33 -3.50
C PHE A 237 -6.17 15.80 -3.80
N ASP A 238 -5.39 16.08 -2.75
CA ASP A 238 -3.98 16.44 -2.82
C ASP A 238 -3.14 15.51 -1.95
N GLU A 239 -1.82 15.58 -2.10
CA GLU A 239 -0.91 14.85 -1.21
C GLU A 239 -1.16 15.25 0.26
N GLY A 240 -1.35 14.25 1.12
CA GLY A 240 -1.72 14.45 2.53
C GLY A 240 -3.23 14.54 2.80
N SER A 241 -4.08 14.60 1.77
CA SER A 241 -5.53 14.53 1.94
C SER A 241 -6.01 13.11 2.27
N THR A 242 -7.18 13.02 2.90
CA THR A 242 -7.80 11.73 3.24
C THR A 242 -8.88 11.35 2.24
N ALA A 243 -8.83 10.09 1.78
CA ALA A 243 -9.79 9.52 0.85
C ALA A 243 -10.33 8.17 1.35
N TRP A 244 -11.44 7.74 0.78
CA TRP A 244 -12.00 6.42 1.05
C TRP A 244 -11.53 5.43 -0.01
N PRO A 245 -11.20 4.18 0.35
CA PRO A 245 -10.93 3.14 -0.63
C PRO A 245 -12.03 3.01 -1.68
N GLY A 246 -11.64 2.88 -2.95
CA GLY A 246 -12.57 2.83 -4.08
C GLY A 246 -13.00 4.20 -4.64
N ASN A 247 -12.73 5.32 -3.95
CA ASN A 247 -12.96 6.63 -4.54
C ASN A 247 -12.00 6.88 -5.71
N ALA A 248 -12.43 7.66 -6.70
CA ALA A 248 -11.55 8.18 -7.74
C ALA A 248 -10.72 9.34 -7.19
N ALA A 249 -9.43 9.09 -6.91
CA ALA A 249 -8.49 10.11 -6.46
C ALA A 249 -8.09 11.06 -7.59
N GLY A 250 -8.11 10.59 -8.83
CA GLY A 250 -7.76 11.37 -10.02
C GLY A 250 -7.86 10.56 -11.30
N THR A 251 -7.32 11.09 -12.39
CA THR A 251 -7.24 10.43 -13.69
C THR A 251 -5.87 10.68 -14.31
N VAL A 252 -5.31 9.67 -15.00
CA VAL A 252 -4.22 9.84 -15.95
C VAL A 252 -4.85 9.97 -17.33
N LEU A 253 -4.82 11.18 -17.90
CA LEU A 253 -5.31 11.42 -19.24
C LEU A 253 -4.19 11.16 -20.25
N GLY A 254 -4.43 10.19 -21.13
CA GLY A 254 -3.53 9.92 -22.25
C GLY A 254 -3.62 10.99 -23.34
N ASP A 255 -2.74 10.88 -24.33
CA ASP A 255 -2.68 11.73 -25.51
C ASP A 255 -3.20 11.03 -26.78
N GLY A 256 -3.94 9.93 -26.61
CA GLY A 256 -4.50 9.14 -27.68
C GLY A 256 -5.73 9.76 -28.36
N ARG A 257 -6.58 8.89 -28.91
CA ARG A 257 -7.79 9.30 -29.65
C ARG A 257 -8.75 10.02 -28.70
N MET A 258 -9.17 11.21 -29.09
CA MET A 258 -10.22 11.96 -28.41
C MET A 258 -11.58 11.45 -28.88
N VAL A 259 -12.53 11.42 -27.95
CA VAL A 259 -13.95 11.14 -28.22
C VAL A 259 -14.79 12.22 -27.54
N VAL A 260 -15.97 12.53 -28.08
CA VAL A 260 -16.90 13.45 -27.41
C VAL A 260 -17.95 12.62 -26.68
N THR A 261 -18.07 12.85 -25.38
CA THR A 261 -19.13 12.30 -24.55
C THR A 261 -20.18 13.40 -24.37
N ALA A 262 -21.38 13.22 -24.91
CA ALA A 262 -22.51 14.11 -24.71
C ALA A 262 -23.54 13.48 -23.76
N TRP A 263 -24.29 14.32 -23.03
CA TRP A 263 -25.38 13.85 -22.16
C TRP A 263 -26.73 14.20 -22.76
N VAL A 264 -27.54 13.16 -22.94
CA VAL A 264 -28.86 13.22 -23.56
C VAL A 264 -29.91 13.10 -22.48
N LEU A 265 -30.77 14.10 -22.33
CA LEU A 265 -31.89 14.03 -21.40
C LEU A 265 -32.88 12.94 -21.84
N GLU A 266 -33.52 12.28 -20.88
CA GLU A 266 -34.51 11.21 -21.16
C GLU A 266 -35.59 11.61 -22.17
N ALA A 267 -36.05 12.87 -22.12
CA ALA A 267 -37.03 13.42 -23.06
C ALA A 267 -36.52 13.52 -24.51
N ASP A 268 -35.20 13.67 -24.69
CA ASP A 268 -34.55 13.87 -26.00
C ASP A 268 -34.01 12.56 -26.59
N ARG A 269 -33.90 11.50 -25.77
CA ARG A 269 -33.41 10.17 -26.18
C ARG A 269 -34.11 9.57 -27.40
N PRO A 270 -35.44 9.68 -27.59
CA PRO A 270 -36.14 9.11 -28.75
C PRO A 270 -35.76 9.76 -30.09
N TYR A 271 -35.24 10.98 -30.07
CA TYR A 271 -34.93 11.76 -31.28
C TYR A 271 -33.51 11.52 -31.81
N LEU A 272 -32.72 10.68 -31.14
CA LEU A 272 -31.33 10.39 -31.50
C LEU A 272 -31.17 8.92 -31.90
N ARG A 273 -30.49 8.69 -33.04
CA ARG A 273 -30.17 7.35 -33.55
C ARG A 273 -28.67 7.14 -33.62
N THR A 274 -28.19 5.98 -33.20
CA THR A 274 -26.81 5.55 -33.42
C THR A 274 -26.49 5.53 -34.92
N GLY A 275 -25.31 6.04 -35.30
CA GLY A 275 -24.86 6.24 -36.67
C GLY A 275 -25.21 7.61 -37.27
N GLN A 276 -25.99 8.45 -36.58
CA GLN A 276 -26.35 9.78 -37.06
C GLN A 276 -25.14 10.74 -37.05
N ALA A 277 -25.04 11.59 -38.07
CA ALA A 277 -24.06 12.68 -38.12
C ALA A 277 -24.45 13.80 -37.15
N VAL A 278 -23.47 14.33 -36.42
CA VAL A 278 -23.64 15.41 -35.46
C VAL A 278 -22.61 16.51 -35.71
N GLY A 279 -23.03 17.76 -35.57
CA GLY A 279 -22.17 18.93 -35.58
C GLY A 279 -21.65 19.18 -34.18
N LEU A 280 -20.34 19.35 -34.06
CA LEU A 280 -19.63 19.60 -32.82
C LEU A 280 -19.06 21.01 -32.87
N ARG A 281 -19.38 21.80 -31.85
CA ARG A 281 -18.86 23.16 -31.66
C ARG A 281 -18.18 23.21 -30.29
N PHE A 282 -16.93 23.62 -30.26
CA PHE A 282 -16.12 23.63 -29.04
C PHE A 282 -16.08 25.05 -28.46
N ASP A 283 -16.34 25.20 -27.17
CA ASP A 283 -16.32 26.51 -26.52
C ASP A 283 -14.88 27.06 -26.45
N ALA A 284 -13.89 26.17 -26.27
CA ALA A 284 -12.48 26.51 -26.30
C ALA A 284 -11.94 26.90 -27.70
N LEU A 285 -12.67 26.60 -28.80
CA LEU A 285 -12.24 26.89 -30.17
C LEU A 285 -13.34 27.63 -30.94
N PRO A 286 -13.52 28.94 -30.67
CA PRO A 286 -14.59 29.72 -31.28
C PRO A 286 -14.46 29.77 -32.81
N GLY A 287 -15.57 29.53 -33.51
CA GLY A 287 -15.64 29.56 -34.98
C GLY A 287 -15.27 28.25 -35.68
N VAL A 288 -14.78 27.24 -34.95
CA VAL A 288 -14.49 25.92 -35.49
C VAL A 288 -15.70 25.00 -35.27
N ALA A 289 -16.16 24.35 -36.34
CA ALA A 289 -17.18 23.32 -36.27
C ALA A 289 -16.67 22.03 -36.91
N LEU A 290 -16.93 20.88 -36.28
CA LEU A 290 -16.46 19.59 -36.72
C LEU A 290 -17.65 18.63 -36.86
N ALA A 291 -17.66 17.81 -37.91
CA ALA A 291 -18.65 16.75 -38.04
C ALA A 291 -18.15 15.50 -37.29
N GLY A 292 -19.00 14.93 -36.44
CA GLY A 292 -18.78 13.65 -35.77
C GLY A 292 -19.90 12.67 -36.07
N THR A 293 -19.70 11.41 -35.69
CA THR A 293 -20.73 10.36 -35.83
C THR A 293 -21.13 9.82 -34.46
N LEU A 294 -22.43 9.78 -34.17
CA LEU A 294 -22.95 9.25 -32.92
C LEU A 294 -22.75 7.73 -32.86
N ALA A 295 -21.70 7.26 -32.20
CA ALA A 295 -21.30 5.86 -32.19
C ALA A 295 -22.20 4.99 -31.31
N ALA A 296 -22.50 5.45 -30.09
CA ALA A 296 -23.29 4.69 -29.13
C ALA A 296 -24.04 5.60 -28.15
N ILE A 297 -25.17 5.13 -27.64
CA ILE A 297 -25.87 5.75 -26.51
C ILE A 297 -26.09 4.68 -25.46
N THR A 298 -25.79 4.97 -24.18
CA THR A 298 -26.01 4.01 -23.10
C THR A 298 -27.48 3.62 -22.97
N SER A 299 -27.73 2.40 -22.49
CA SER A 299 -29.08 1.89 -22.21
C SER A 299 -29.57 2.27 -20.80
N ALA A 300 -28.65 2.50 -19.87
CA ALA A 300 -28.94 2.95 -18.52
C ALA A 300 -28.72 4.47 -18.41
N PRO A 301 -29.67 5.22 -17.83
CA PRO A 301 -29.49 6.64 -17.52
C PRO A 301 -28.74 6.85 -16.20
N GLU A 302 -27.96 7.92 -16.15
CA GLU A 302 -27.21 8.40 -14.99
C GLU A 302 -27.85 9.68 -14.43
N ALA A 303 -27.78 9.86 -13.12
CA ALA A 303 -28.18 11.11 -12.47
C ALA A 303 -27.00 12.08 -12.42
N ARG A 304 -27.26 13.35 -12.76
CA ARG A 304 -26.29 14.44 -12.58
C ARG A 304 -26.86 15.48 -11.61
N PRO A 305 -26.61 15.34 -10.28
CA PRO A 305 -27.20 16.22 -9.28
C PRO A 305 -26.92 17.72 -9.51
N ARG A 306 -25.74 18.04 -10.08
CA ARG A 306 -25.36 19.42 -10.44
C ARG A 306 -26.20 20.02 -11.56
N TRP A 307 -26.86 19.20 -12.37
CA TRP A 307 -27.70 19.61 -13.51
C TRP A 307 -29.20 19.42 -13.23
N GLY A 308 -29.57 19.17 -11.96
CA GLY A 308 -30.95 18.98 -11.51
C GLY A 308 -31.37 17.52 -11.39
N GLN A 309 -32.69 17.28 -11.36
CA GLN A 309 -33.30 15.95 -11.17
C GLN A 309 -33.43 15.12 -12.46
N GLY A 310 -32.88 15.63 -13.58
CA GLY A 310 -32.94 14.96 -14.87
C GLY A 310 -32.14 13.65 -14.91
N ARG A 311 -32.64 12.69 -15.67
CA ARG A 311 -31.95 11.43 -16.01
C ARG A 311 -31.28 11.60 -17.37
N TYR A 312 -29.98 11.33 -17.44
CA TYR A 312 -29.17 11.59 -18.62
C TYR A 312 -28.56 10.29 -19.15
N PHE A 313 -28.67 10.05 -20.45
CA PHE A 313 -27.99 8.96 -21.15
C PHE A 313 -26.67 9.47 -21.74
N ARG A 314 -25.63 8.64 -21.68
CA ARG A 314 -24.31 9.01 -22.22
C ARG A 314 -24.24 8.64 -23.70
N ALA A 315 -24.07 9.63 -24.54
CA ALA A 315 -23.91 9.52 -25.99
C ALA A 315 -22.42 9.66 -26.35
N ARG A 316 -21.80 8.59 -26.85
CA ARG A 316 -20.43 8.61 -27.35
C ARG A 316 -20.42 8.96 -28.83
N ILE A 317 -19.70 10.01 -29.18
CA ILE A 317 -19.56 10.52 -30.53
C ILE A 317 -18.11 10.30 -30.98
N ALA A 318 -17.94 9.55 -32.06
CA ALA A 318 -16.65 9.34 -32.69
C ALA A 318 -16.28 10.55 -33.55
N LEU A 319 -15.05 11.02 -33.38
CA LEU A 319 -14.43 12.07 -34.16
C LEU A 319 -13.74 11.46 -35.38
N PRO A 320 -13.66 12.16 -36.53
CA PRO A 320 -12.88 11.70 -37.67
C PRO A 320 -11.40 11.52 -37.30
N ASP A 321 -10.77 10.48 -37.86
CA ASP A 321 -9.32 10.29 -37.75
C ASP A 321 -8.61 11.50 -38.39
N HIS A 322 -7.56 12.02 -37.73
CA HIS A 322 -6.79 13.19 -38.18
C HIS A 322 -7.58 14.51 -38.33
N HIS A 323 -8.52 14.79 -37.42
CA HIS A 323 -9.27 16.05 -37.36
C HIS A 323 -8.42 17.34 -37.30
N GLY A 324 -7.12 17.26 -37.01
CA GLY A 324 -6.17 18.38 -37.12
C GLY A 324 -6.37 19.53 -36.11
N LEU A 325 -7.39 19.44 -35.25
CA LEU A 325 -7.68 20.42 -34.21
C LEU A 325 -6.88 20.11 -32.93
N PRO A 326 -6.43 21.13 -32.18
CA PRO A 326 -5.76 20.95 -30.90
C PRO A 326 -6.77 20.65 -29.78
N LEU A 327 -7.50 19.53 -29.90
CA LEU A 327 -8.46 19.10 -28.89
C LEU A 327 -7.73 18.65 -27.63
N ALA A 328 -8.24 19.09 -26.48
CA ALA A 328 -7.78 18.67 -25.17
C ALA A 328 -8.95 18.08 -24.39
N ALA A 329 -8.66 17.10 -23.55
CA ALA A 329 -9.68 16.51 -22.70
C ALA A 329 -10.21 17.53 -21.68
N GLY A 330 -11.50 17.45 -21.38
CA GLY A 330 -12.26 18.37 -20.53
C GLY A 330 -12.82 19.60 -21.26
N MET A 331 -12.57 19.79 -22.56
CA MET A 331 -13.21 20.86 -23.34
C MET A 331 -14.72 20.64 -23.44
N SER A 332 -15.49 21.71 -23.27
CA SER A 332 -16.94 21.74 -23.45
C SER A 332 -17.31 21.75 -24.94
N VAL A 333 -18.29 20.93 -25.30
CA VAL A 333 -18.77 20.76 -26.67
C VAL A 333 -20.27 20.93 -26.71
N LEU A 334 -20.75 21.82 -27.58
CA LEU A 334 -22.14 21.84 -28.00
C LEU A 334 -22.30 20.86 -29.17
N VAL A 335 -23.19 19.91 -29.00
CA VAL A 335 -23.51 18.90 -30.02
C VAL A 335 -24.90 19.16 -30.56
N GLU A 336 -24.99 19.25 -31.88
CA GLU A 336 -26.23 19.47 -32.61
C GLU A 336 -26.41 18.33 -33.63
N PRO A 337 -27.55 17.64 -33.68
CA PRO A 337 -27.78 16.63 -34.72
C PRO A 337 -27.85 17.28 -36.10
N LEU A 338 -27.05 16.79 -37.03
CA LEU A 338 -27.07 17.24 -38.43
C LEU A 338 -28.14 16.48 -39.22
N ALA A 339 -28.77 17.17 -40.17
CA ALA A 339 -29.55 16.52 -41.20
C ALA A 339 -28.61 15.69 -42.11
N PRO A 340 -29.09 14.58 -42.72
CA PRO A 340 -28.26 13.75 -43.59
C PRO A 340 -27.66 14.60 -44.74
N GLY A 341 -26.33 14.67 -44.81
CA GLY A 341 -25.59 15.42 -45.85
C GLY A 341 -25.36 16.91 -45.56
N ALA A 342 -25.79 17.43 -44.41
CA ALA A 342 -25.52 18.82 -44.01
C ALA A 342 -24.13 18.96 -43.38
N ALA A 343 -23.37 19.97 -43.82
CA ALA A 343 -22.14 20.36 -43.16
C ALA A 343 -22.46 21.21 -41.91
N PRO A 344 -21.69 21.06 -40.81
CA PRO A 344 -21.89 21.88 -39.62
C PRO A 344 -21.59 23.35 -39.97
N ALA A 345 -22.55 24.23 -39.65
CA ALA A 345 -22.38 25.65 -39.87
C ALA A 345 -21.33 26.21 -38.89
N PRO A 346 -20.25 26.86 -39.37
CA PRO A 346 -19.33 27.54 -38.49
C PRO A 346 -20.07 28.65 -37.75
N ALA A 347 -19.82 28.77 -36.45
CA ALA A 347 -20.32 29.89 -35.68
C ALA A 347 -19.75 31.20 -36.26
N GLN A 348 -20.57 32.25 -36.37
CA GLN A 348 -20.04 33.57 -36.70
C GLN A 348 -18.96 33.91 -35.66
N PRO A 349 -17.74 34.31 -36.08
CA PRO A 349 -16.69 34.67 -35.14
C PRO A 349 -17.18 35.89 -34.38
N VAL A 350 -17.54 35.68 -33.11
CA VAL A 350 -17.71 36.80 -32.19
C VAL A 350 -16.34 37.46 -32.15
N LYS A 351 -16.28 38.71 -32.61
CA LYS A 351 -15.07 39.51 -32.65
C LYS A 351 -14.56 39.61 -31.22
N ALA A 352 -13.68 38.68 -30.82
CA ALA A 352 -13.00 38.73 -29.54
C ALA A 352 -12.19 40.02 -29.59
N ALA A 353 -12.67 41.04 -28.89
CA ALA A 353 -11.96 42.29 -28.77
C ALA A 353 -10.55 41.93 -28.28
N ALA A 354 -9.55 42.38 -29.03
CA ALA A 354 -8.13 42.28 -28.69
C ALA A 354 -7.80 43.18 -27.48
N ALA A 355 -8.55 43.03 -26.39
CA ALA A 355 -8.25 43.58 -25.09
C ALA A 355 -7.31 42.60 -24.39
N GLY A 356 -6.27 43.12 -23.74
CA GLY A 356 -5.32 42.32 -22.98
C GLY A 356 -6.04 41.33 -22.08
N LEU A 357 -5.78 40.05 -22.28
CA LEU A 357 -6.42 39.00 -21.51
C LEU A 357 -5.87 39.06 -20.08
N THR A 358 -6.72 39.48 -19.16
CA THR A 358 -6.38 39.55 -17.74
C THR A 358 -6.84 38.27 -17.04
N ILE A 359 -5.91 37.57 -16.41
CA ILE A 359 -6.17 36.37 -15.63
C ILE A 359 -5.62 36.50 -14.21
N GLU A 360 -6.26 35.79 -13.29
CA GLU A 360 -5.82 35.69 -11.90
C GLU A 360 -4.82 34.53 -11.78
N GLY A 361 -3.73 34.77 -11.06
CA GLY A 361 -2.74 33.75 -10.72
C GLY A 361 -2.17 33.96 -9.33
N GLU A 362 -1.32 33.02 -8.94
CA GLU A 362 -0.59 33.04 -7.68
C GLU A 362 0.90 32.82 -7.96
N ILE A 363 1.76 33.49 -7.21
CA ILE A 363 3.21 33.24 -7.28
C ILE A 363 3.50 31.92 -6.57
N ALA A 364 3.93 30.92 -7.32
CA ALA A 364 4.35 29.64 -6.77
C ALA A 364 5.85 29.45 -6.96
N SER A 365 6.51 28.85 -5.97
CA SER A 365 7.89 28.39 -6.17
C SER A 365 7.86 27.08 -6.95
N ARG A 366 8.67 26.98 -8.02
CA ARG A 366 8.77 25.75 -8.83
C ARG A 366 9.38 24.58 -8.05
N ARG A 367 10.09 24.86 -6.97
CA ARG A 367 10.66 23.86 -6.06
C ARG A 367 10.36 24.24 -4.63
N SER A 368 9.40 23.54 -4.04
CA SER A 368 9.08 23.65 -2.63
C SER A 368 9.39 22.34 -1.91
N THR A 369 10.12 22.40 -0.80
CA THR A 369 10.36 21.22 0.04
C THR A 369 9.59 21.37 1.36
N PRO A 370 8.69 20.44 1.70
CA PRO A 370 8.01 20.48 2.99
C PRO A 370 8.99 20.19 4.12
N VAL A 371 8.88 20.96 5.21
CA VAL A 371 9.64 20.79 6.45
C VAL A 371 8.70 20.12 7.45
N ALA A 372 8.96 18.85 7.76
CA ALA A 372 8.14 18.02 8.63
C ALA A 372 9.03 17.27 9.63
N PRO A 373 8.52 16.87 10.80
CA PRO A 373 9.25 16.00 11.69
C PRO A 373 9.57 14.66 11.01
N PRO A 374 10.75 14.06 11.30
CA PRO A 374 11.14 12.79 10.72
C PRO A 374 10.22 11.66 11.17
N THR A 375 10.16 10.58 10.38
CA THR A 375 9.47 9.34 10.77
C THR A 375 10.37 8.53 11.69
N ILE A 376 10.14 8.61 13.00
CA ILE A 376 10.81 7.77 14.00
C ILE A 376 9.84 6.68 14.48
N PRO A 377 10.24 5.40 14.52
CA PRO A 377 9.38 4.32 14.96
C PRO A 377 8.78 4.59 16.35
N PHE A 378 7.47 4.38 16.48
CA PHE A 378 6.69 4.52 17.72
C PHE A 378 6.59 5.94 18.30
N ILE A 379 7.03 6.97 17.56
CA ILE A 379 6.96 8.36 18.01
C ILE A 379 6.06 9.15 17.08
N TRP A 380 4.89 9.50 17.59
CA TRP A 380 3.82 10.14 16.84
C TRP A 380 3.72 11.64 17.13
N GLN A 381 4.26 12.09 18.26
CA GLN A 381 4.18 13.47 18.73
C GLN A 381 5.58 14.04 18.93
N TYR A 382 5.76 15.27 18.43
CA TYR A 382 6.98 16.04 18.54
C TYR A 382 6.65 17.42 19.11
N LYS A 383 7.57 17.98 19.89
CA LYS A 383 7.48 19.37 20.31
C LYS A 383 8.39 20.21 19.41
N LEU A 384 7.86 21.29 18.85
CA LEU A 384 8.65 22.21 18.04
C LEU A 384 9.51 23.10 18.97
N ALA A 385 10.81 22.83 19.05
CA ALA A 385 11.73 23.57 19.92
C ALA A 385 12.30 24.82 19.23
N PHE A 386 12.46 24.77 17.91
CA PHE A 386 12.91 25.89 17.10
C PHE A 386 12.24 25.87 15.73
N LEU A 387 11.89 27.05 15.23
CA LEU A 387 11.44 27.26 13.85
C LEU A 387 12.00 28.57 13.34
N ALA A 388 12.62 28.54 12.16
CA ALA A 388 13.10 29.74 11.48
C ALA A 388 11.93 30.71 11.24
N PRO A 389 12.11 32.03 11.46
CA PRO A 389 11.03 32.99 11.30
C PRO A 389 10.47 33.01 9.86
N GLU A 390 9.17 33.28 9.73
CA GLU A 390 8.50 33.33 8.42
C GLU A 390 9.11 34.43 7.54
N GLY A 391 9.36 34.08 6.27
CA GLY A 391 9.96 34.99 5.29
C GLY A 391 11.48 35.14 5.39
N THR A 392 12.15 34.42 6.31
CA THR A 392 13.61 34.43 6.40
C THR A 392 14.26 33.58 5.30
N MET A 393 15.40 34.07 4.79
CA MET A 393 16.23 33.36 3.83
C MET A 393 17.21 32.47 4.57
N VAL A 394 17.16 31.16 4.34
CA VAL A 394 18.10 30.19 4.91
C VAL A 394 19.06 29.68 3.83
N GLN A 395 20.31 29.41 4.22
CA GLN A 395 21.30 28.79 3.33
C GLN A 395 21.25 27.26 3.44
N ALA A 396 21.82 26.57 2.45
CA ALA A 396 21.96 25.12 2.49
C ALA A 396 22.72 24.67 3.76
N GLY A 397 22.18 23.68 4.48
CA GLY A 397 22.72 23.16 5.73
C GLY A 397 22.30 23.91 7.00
N GLN A 398 21.65 25.08 6.90
CA GLN A 398 21.17 25.82 8.06
C GLN A 398 19.92 25.14 8.67
N PRO A 399 19.80 25.04 10.01
CA PRO A 399 18.61 24.46 10.64
C PRO A 399 17.37 25.33 10.39
N ILE A 400 16.28 24.70 9.91
CA ILE A 400 14.98 25.34 9.70
C ILE A 400 14.07 25.07 10.88
N ALA A 401 13.99 23.80 11.30
CA ALA A 401 13.15 23.36 12.41
C ALA A 401 13.93 22.37 13.28
N VAL A 402 13.83 22.52 14.59
CA VAL A 402 14.33 21.54 15.55
C VAL A 402 13.14 20.99 16.31
N PHE A 403 12.99 19.67 16.24
CA PHE A 403 11.97 18.94 16.96
C PHE A 403 12.58 18.28 18.19
N GLU A 404 11.87 18.31 19.31
CA GLU A 404 12.24 17.60 20.52
C GLU A 404 11.28 16.44 20.76
N ALA A 405 11.86 15.29 21.11
CA ALA A 405 11.13 14.10 21.53
C ALA A 405 11.87 13.45 22.70
N GLY A 406 11.46 13.78 23.93
CA GLY A 406 12.08 13.23 25.15
C GLY A 406 12.02 11.70 25.23
N GLU A 407 11.00 11.09 24.61
CA GLU A 407 10.84 9.64 24.51
C GLU A 407 11.99 8.96 23.75
N VAL A 408 12.59 9.61 22.74
CA VAL A 408 13.73 9.05 21.97
C VAL A 408 14.89 8.76 22.91
N THR A 409 15.27 9.73 23.73
CA THR A 409 16.44 9.64 24.62
C THR A 409 16.23 8.57 25.69
N ASN A 410 15.06 8.56 26.34
CA ASN A 410 14.73 7.55 27.34
C ASN A 410 14.74 6.13 26.76
N ARG A 411 14.19 5.97 25.55
CA ARG A 411 14.17 4.68 24.86
C ARG A 411 15.56 4.24 24.39
N LEU A 412 16.39 5.14 23.90
CA LEU A 412 17.78 4.84 23.55
C LEU A 412 18.58 4.37 24.77
N MET A 413 18.42 5.02 25.93
CA MET A 413 19.07 4.58 27.16
C MET A 413 18.60 3.19 27.58
N ALA A 414 17.29 2.94 27.59
CA ALA A 414 16.72 1.65 27.93
C ALA A 414 17.16 0.53 26.98
N LEU A 415 17.15 0.77 25.66
CA LEU A 415 17.58 -0.21 24.66
C LEU A 415 19.08 -0.49 24.73
N ARG A 416 19.92 0.52 24.99
CA ARG A 416 21.37 0.32 25.18
C ARG A 416 21.67 -0.55 26.39
N ALA A 417 21.00 -0.29 27.52
CA ALA A 417 21.13 -1.11 28.72
C ALA A 417 20.66 -2.56 28.47
N ALA A 418 19.51 -2.73 27.82
CA ALA A 418 18.98 -4.05 27.45
C ALA A 418 19.90 -4.79 26.46
N LEU A 419 20.46 -4.10 25.46
CA LEU A 419 21.42 -4.66 24.52
C LEU A 419 22.67 -5.16 25.25
N GLN A 420 23.24 -4.36 26.14
CA GLN A 420 24.43 -4.74 26.91
C GLN A 420 24.17 -5.99 27.76
N GLU A 421 23.00 -6.09 28.38
CA GLU A 421 22.60 -7.29 29.12
C GLU A 421 22.49 -8.52 28.21
N ARG A 422 21.87 -8.38 27.03
CA ARG A 422 21.75 -9.47 26.05
C ARG A 422 23.09 -9.89 25.46
N GLU A 423 24.00 -8.94 25.23
CA GLU A 423 25.36 -9.23 24.78
C GLU A 423 26.14 -10.03 25.82
N ARG A 424 26.06 -9.65 27.10
CA ARG A 424 26.65 -10.42 28.21
C ARG A 424 26.05 -11.82 28.32
N ALA A 425 24.74 -11.94 28.18
CA ALA A 425 24.07 -13.24 28.17
C ALA A 425 24.54 -14.12 26.98
N LEU A 426 24.73 -13.53 25.81
CA LEU A 426 25.24 -14.23 24.62
C LEU A 426 26.68 -14.71 24.80
N ASP A 427 27.54 -13.89 25.40
CA ASP A 427 28.93 -14.26 25.66
C ASP A 427 29.03 -15.34 26.73
N LYS A 428 28.24 -15.24 27.81
CA LYS A 428 28.11 -16.32 28.81
C LYS A 428 27.65 -17.62 28.16
N LEU A 429 26.57 -17.57 27.37
CA LEU A 429 26.04 -18.74 26.67
C LEU A 429 27.10 -19.37 25.75
N ARG A 430 27.89 -18.57 25.04
CA ARG A 430 28.98 -19.08 24.18
C ARG A 430 30.04 -19.85 24.97
N LEU A 431 30.43 -19.35 26.14
CA LEU A 431 31.41 -20.01 27.00
C LEU A 431 30.84 -21.32 27.56
N ASP A 432 29.62 -21.29 28.10
CA ASP A 432 28.93 -22.47 28.64
C ASP A 432 28.77 -23.55 27.56
N GLN A 433 28.39 -23.16 26.33
CA GLN A 433 28.27 -24.09 25.21
C GLN A 433 29.62 -24.68 24.77
N ALA A 434 30.70 -23.90 24.83
CA ALA A 434 32.04 -24.40 24.50
C ALA A 434 32.57 -25.39 25.55
N GLU A 435 32.21 -25.22 26.82
CA GLU A 435 32.49 -26.22 27.86
C GLU A 435 31.65 -27.49 27.68
N ALA A 436 30.35 -27.33 27.41
CA ALA A 436 29.47 -28.46 27.14
C ALA A 436 29.88 -29.26 25.90
N ASP A 437 30.35 -28.60 24.83
CA ASP A 437 30.87 -29.27 23.63
C ASP A 437 32.12 -30.09 23.94
N ARG A 438 33.04 -29.58 24.77
CA ARG A 438 34.22 -30.31 25.23
C ARG A 438 33.85 -31.52 26.09
N ALA A 439 32.92 -31.36 27.03
CA ALA A 439 32.41 -32.46 27.84
C ALA A 439 31.72 -33.54 26.99
N GLY A 440 30.92 -33.14 26.00
CA GLY A 440 30.27 -34.07 25.07
C GLY A 440 31.26 -34.86 24.20
N ALA A 441 32.32 -34.21 23.72
CA ALA A 441 33.37 -34.88 22.95
C ALA A 441 34.13 -35.92 23.79
N LEU A 442 34.42 -35.60 25.06
CA LEU A 442 35.00 -36.54 26.02
C LEU A 442 34.08 -37.75 26.26
N ALA A 443 32.78 -37.51 26.47
CA ALA A 443 31.80 -38.59 26.67
C ALA A 443 31.66 -39.48 25.42
N GLN A 444 31.72 -38.91 24.22
CA GLN A 444 31.74 -39.67 22.97
C GLN A 444 33.00 -40.55 22.87
N ALA A 445 34.18 -39.99 23.16
CA ALA A 445 35.43 -40.74 23.14
C ALA A 445 35.45 -41.86 24.19
N GLU A 446 34.89 -41.62 25.38
CA GLU A 446 34.74 -42.64 26.41
C GLU A 446 33.81 -43.77 25.96
N ALA A 447 32.67 -43.44 25.32
CA ALA A 447 31.75 -44.43 24.78
C ALA A 447 32.39 -45.29 23.68
N GLN A 448 33.17 -44.69 22.78
CA GLN A 448 33.96 -45.40 21.77
C GLN A 448 35.01 -46.31 22.42
N SER A 449 35.79 -45.81 23.38
CA SER A 449 36.77 -46.61 24.11
C SER A 449 36.14 -47.81 24.81
N ASN A 450 34.95 -47.64 25.38
CA ASN A 450 34.20 -48.72 26.01
C ASN A 450 33.70 -49.76 25.00
N ALA A 451 33.31 -49.34 23.80
CA ALA A 451 32.98 -50.25 22.70
C ALA A 451 34.22 -51.05 22.25
N ASP A 452 35.37 -50.40 22.06
CA ASP A 452 36.61 -51.06 21.66
C ASP A 452 37.11 -52.06 22.71
N LYS A 453 36.94 -51.72 23.99
CA LYS A 453 37.25 -52.64 25.11
C LYS A 453 36.32 -53.85 25.07
N ALA A 454 35.03 -53.67 24.85
CA ALA A 454 34.07 -54.77 24.78
C ALA A 454 34.33 -55.66 23.55
N GLU A 455 34.69 -55.08 22.41
CA GLU A 455 35.11 -55.80 21.21
C GLU A 455 36.35 -56.67 21.46
N ARG A 456 37.39 -56.09 22.06
CA ARG A 456 38.60 -56.85 22.43
C ARG A 456 38.30 -58.01 23.37
N LYS A 457 37.44 -57.82 24.38
CA LYS A 457 37.02 -58.90 25.28
C LYS A 457 36.29 -60.02 24.54
N ALA A 458 35.42 -59.69 23.58
CA ALA A 458 34.66 -60.67 22.81
C ALA A 458 35.49 -61.38 21.72
N SER A 459 36.65 -60.83 21.33
CA SER A 459 37.56 -61.44 20.34
C SER A 459 38.40 -62.60 20.88
N GLN A 460 38.37 -62.84 22.19
CA GLN A 460 39.10 -63.94 22.82
C GLN A 460 38.59 -65.30 22.32
N PRO A 461 39.47 -66.31 22.17
CA PRO A 461 39.08 -67.62 21.69
C PRO A 461 37.97 -68.26 22.56
N LYS A 462 36.93 -68.76 21.90
CA LYS A 462 35.77 -69.41 22.56
C LYS A 462 36.18 -70.61 23.42
N ASP A 463 37.27 -71.28 23.08
CA ASP A 463 37.76 -72.46 23.81
C ASP A 463 38.41 -72.12 25.16
N LEU A 464 38.81 -70.86 25.37
CA LEU A 464 39.46 -70.40 26.60
C LEU A 464 38.49 -69.81 27.63
N ILE A 465 37.24 -69.58 27.26
CA ILE A 465 36.23 -68.90 28.08
C ILE A 465 35.01 -69.82 28.21
N ARG A 466 34.38 -69.83 29.39
CA ARG A 466 33.12 -70.57 29.57
C ARG A 466 32.08 -70.07 28.56
N ARG A 467 31.39 -70.99 27.88
CA ARG A 467 30.42 -70.65 26.82
C ARG A 467 29.42 -69.55 27.24
N VAL A 468 28.87 -69.66 28.46
CA VAL A 468 27.93 -68.67 29.04
C VAL A 468 28.57 -67.29 29.15
N ASP A 469 29.83 -67.22 29.60
CA ASP A 469 30.57 -65.96 29.71
C ASP A 469 30.88 -65.38 28.32
N TYR A 470 31.25 -66.23 27.36
CA TYR A 470 31.47 -65.80 25.98
C TYR A 470 30.19 -65.22 25.34
N ASP A 471 29.05 -65.89 25.49
CA ASP A 471 27.76 -65.41 24.96
C ASP A 471 27.39 -64.04 25.58
N LYS A 472 27.66 -63.83 26.88
CA LYS A 472 27.50 -62.53 27.56
C LYS A 472 28.44 -61.45 27.03
N LEU A 473 29.69 -61.78 26.70
CA LEU A 473 30.65 -60.85 26.11
C LEU A 473 30.23 -60.41 24.70
N VAL A 474 29.65 -61.32 23.90
CA VAL A 474 29.10 -60.97 22.57
C VAL A 474 27.94 -59.99 22.70
N ILE A 475 27.06 -60.19 23.69
CA ILE A 475 25.95 -59.27 23.99
C ILE A 475 26.50 -57.92 24.46
N GLU A 476 27.49 -57.90 25.36
CA GLU A 476 28.13 -56.67 25.84
C GLU A 476 28.79 -55.89 24.69
N ARG A 477 29.47 -56.57 23.75
CA ARG A 477 30.01 -55.93 22.55
C ARG A 477 28.92 -55.25 21.74
N ALA A 478 27.81 -55.94 21.46
CA ALA A 478 26.70 -55.38 20.69
C ALA A 478 26.04 -54.20 21.40
N GLU A 479 25.86 -54.29 22.72
CA GLU A 479 25.36 -53.22 23.58
C GLU A 479 26.24 -51.97 23.48
N LYS A 480 27.55 -52.10 23.75
CA LYS A 480 28.48 -50.97 23.77
C LYS A 480 28.68 -50.34 22.40
N ALA A 481 28.74 -51.14 21.33
CA ALA A 481 28.82 -50.62 19.96
C ALA A 481 27.61 -49.74 19.61
N ARG A 482 26.39 -50.19 19.97
CA ARG A 482 25.16 -49.44 19.70
C ARG A 482 25.04 -48.19 20.59
N LEU A 483 25.46 -48.27 21.86
CA LEU A 483 25.52 -47.10 22.75
C LEU A 483 26.52 -46.05 22.25
N ALA A 484 27.67 -46.45 21.70
CA ALA A 484 28.63 -45.53 21.11
C ALA A 484 28.05 -44.78 19.89
N GLN A 485 27.33 -45.48 19.01
CA GLN A 485 26.61 -44.87 17.89
C GLN A 485 25.53 -43.88 18.37
N LEU A 486 24.72 -44.27 19.37
CA LEU A 486 23.69 -43.39 19.92
C LEU A 486 24.29 -42.15 20.62
N MET A 487 25.45 -42.28 21.29
CA MET A 487 26.14 -41.11 21.86
C MET A 487 26.59 -40.12 20.79
N GLN A 488 27.03 -40.59 19.62
CA GLN A 488 27.37 -39.72 18.51
C GLN A 488 26.13 -38.95 18.00
N THR A 489 25.02 -39.66 17.76
CA THR A 489 23.75 -39.03 17.37
C THR A 489 23.25 -38.03 18.41
N GLN A 490 23.39 -38.37 19.70
CA GLN A 490 23.03 -37.49 20.81
C GLN A 490 23.87 -36.21 20.79
N PHE A 491 25.18 -36.33 20.63
CA PHE A 491 26.10 -35.20 20.61
C PHE A 491 25.78 -34.24 19.45
N GLU A 492 25.50 -34.78 18.26
CA GLU A 492 25.09 -33.98 17.09
C GLU A 492 23.74 -33.26 17.32
N ALA A 493 22.75 -33.94 17.89
CA ALA A 493 21.46 -33.34 18.24
C ALA A 493 21.62 -32.22 19.29
N GLN A 494 22.43 -32.45 20.32
CA GLN A 494 22.74 -31.46 21.35
C GLN A 494 23.47 -30.23 20.76
N ARG A 495 24.43 -30.44 19.84
CA ARG A 495 25.11 -29.32 19.16
C ARG A 495 24.13 -28.51 18.32
N ARG A 496 23.21 -29.14 17.59
CA ARG A 496 22.15 -28.45 16.85
C ARG A 496 21.25 -27.63 17.79
N ALA A 497 20.83 -28.19 18.93
CA ALA A 497 20.03 -27.47 19.93
C ALA A 497 20.75 -26.22 20.45
N ARG A 498 22.02 -26.37 20.87
CA ARG A 498 22.87 -25.25 21.33
C ARG A 498 23.05 -24.19 20.26
N GLN A 499 23.31 -24.59 19.02
CA GLN A 499 23.45 -23.66 17.89
C GLN A 499 22.16 -22.87 17.63
N ALA A 500 21.00 -23.52 17.67
CA ALA A 500 19.70 -22.86 17.48
C ALA A 500 19.40 -21.84 18.59
N GLU A 501 19.66 -22.21 19.86
CA GLU A 501 19.51 -21.31 21.00
C GLU A 501 20.42 -20.07 20.88
N ARG A 502 21.69 -20.30 20.56
CA ARG A 502 22.66 -19.21 20.36
C ARG A 502 22.27 -18.31 19.18
N ALA A 503 21.78 -18.89 18.09
CA ALA A 503 21.32 -18.13 16.93
C ALA A 503 20.11 -17.26 17.28
N GLY A 504 19.18 -17.76 18.11
CA GLY A 504 18.05 -16.99 18.62
C GLY A 504 18.51 -15.76 19.41
N LEU A 505 19.43 -15.94 20.36
CA LEU A 505 19.93 -14.83 21.17
C LEU A 505 20.79 -13.84 20.36
N ALA A 506 21.56 -14.33 19.39
CA ALA A 506 22.31 -13.48 18.45
C ALA A 506 21.38 -12.65 17.56
N SER A 507 20.25 -13.21 17.14
CA SER A 507 19.20 -12.49 16.40
C SER A 507 18.58 -11.38 17.25
N ASP A 508 18.28 -11.65 18.53
CA ASP A 508 17.78 -10.63 19.47
C ASP A 508 18.77 -9.47 19.62
N VAL A 509 20.08 -9.76 19.73
CA VAL A 509 21.15 -8.74 19.79
C VAL A 509 21.20 -7.91 18.49
N ALA A 510 21.17 -8.58 17.33
CA ALA A 510 21.16 -7.89 16.03
C ALA A 510 19.94 -6.98 15.88
N GLN A 511 18.77 -7.43 16.35
CA GLN A 511 17.54 -6.63 16.36
C GLN A 511 17.68 -5.37 17.19
N MET A 512 18.14 -5.50 18.44
CA MET A 512 18.31 -4.34 19.34
C MET A 512 19.32 -3.34 18.77
N ARG A 513 20.41 -3.82 18.15
CA ARG A 513 21.36 -2.96 17.44
C ARG A 513 20.71 -2.21 16.27
N GLY A 514 19.88 -2.89 15.48
CA GLY A 514 19.10 -2.25 14.41
C GLY A 514 18.16 -1.16 14.93
N GLN A 515 17.39 -1.46 15.97
CA GLN A 515 16.49 -0.49 16.61
C GLN A 515 17.24 0.73 17.16
N ILE A 516 18.42 0.52 17.77
CA ILE A 516 19.27 1.62 18.24
C ILE A 516 19.77 2.43 17.04
N ALA A 517 20.22 1.80 15.96
CA ALA A 517 20.67 2.50 14.75
C ALA A 517 19.56 3.36 14.14
N ASP A 518 18.33 2.84 14.06
CA ASP A 518 17.17 3.58 13.57
C ASP A 518 16.82 4.77 14.46
N LEU A 519 16.85 4.60 15.79
CA LEU A 519 16.61 5.68 16.74
C LEU A 519 17.72 6.73 16.73
N VAL A 520 18.99 6.34 16.59
CA VAL A 520 20.12 7.28 16.45
C VAL A 520 19.99 8.07 15.16
N LYS A 521 19.63 7.41 14.05
CA LYS A 521 19.35 8.08 12.78
C LYS A 521 18.16 9.04 12.91
N GLY A 522 17.09 8.62 13.57
CA GLY A 522 15.92 9.43 13.87
C GLY A 522 16.26 10.65 14.73
N GLN A 523 17.09 10.48 15.75
CA GLN A 523 17.56 11.55 16.63
C GLN A 523 18.35 12.61 15.85
N ALA A 524 19.24 12.20 14.94
CA ALA A 524 19.94 13.14 14.07
C ALA A 524 18.99 13.87 13.11
N ALA A 525 17.92 13.19 12.67
CA ALA A 525 16.91 13.75 11.77
C ALA A 525 15.90 14.70 12.46
N LEU A 526 15.89 14.78 13.79
CA LEU A 526 15.06 15.74 14.54
C LEU A 526 15.44 17.20 14.25
N THR A 527 16.69 17.42 13.84
CA THR A 527 17.16 18.71 13.33
C THR A 527 16.99 18.74 11.82
N VAL A 528 15.93 19.40 11.34
CA VAL A 528 15.67 19.53 9.90
C VAL A 528 16.45 20.72 9.36
N VAL A 529 17.48 20.42 8.56
CA VAL A 529 18.31 21.40 7.86
C VAL A 529 17.78 21.68 6.45
N ALA A 530 18.08 22.87 5.94
CA ALA A 530 17.71 23.28 4.59
C ALA A 530 18.55 22.50 3.55
N PRO A 531 17.95 21.75 2.60
CA PRO A 531 18.70 21.06 1.55
C PRO A 531 19.33 22.01 0.54
N GLN A 532 18.78 23.23 0.41
CA GLN A 532 19.22 24.26 -0.53
C GLN A 532 18.91 25.64 0.05
N ARG A 533 19.40 26.71 -0.59
CA ARG A 533 19.01 28.08 -0.25
C ARG A 533 17.51 28.27 -0.53
N GLY A 534 16.77 28.84 0.42
CA GLY A 534 15.34 29.04 0.26
C GLY A 534 14.71 29.95 1.30
N MET A 535 13.51 30.43 1.02
CA MET A 535 12.70 31.21 1.96
C MET A 535 11.76 30.29 2.74
N VAL A 536 11.69 30.49 4.06
CA VAL A 536 10.83 29.68 4.95
C VAL A 536 9.42 30.24 5.00
N LEU A 537 8.44 29.44 4.61
CA LEU A 537 7.01 29.77 4.66
C LEU A 537 6.34 28.91 5.73
N HIS A 538 5.66 29.53 6.70
CA HIS A 538 4.95 28.79 7.74
C HIS A 538 3.64 28.22 7.20
N ARG A 539 3.34 26.99 7.58
CA ARG A 539 2.04 26.38 7.27
C ARG A 539 1.07 26.63 8.42
N ILE A 540 -0.21 26.73 8.08
CA ILE A 540 -1.30 26.84 9.04
C ILE A 540 -1.72 25.41 9.40
N GLY A 541 -1.83 25.14 10.70
CA GLY A 541 -2.33 23.87 11.23
C GLY A 541 -3.83 23.67 10.98
N MET A 542 -4.33 22.48 11.28
CA MET A 542 -5.76 22.15 11.15
C MET A 542 -6.67 22.97 12.08
N ASP A 543 -6.08 23.56 13.12
CA ASP A 543 -6.71 24.47 14.08
C ASP A 543 -6.80 25.92 13.57
N GLY A 544 -6.31 26.20 12.36
CA GLY A 544 -6.33 27.54 11.76
C GLY A 544 -5.22 28.47 12.25
N ASN A 545 -4.36 28.01 13.16
CA ASN A 545 -3.23 28.78 13.67
C ASN A 545 -1.91 28.40 12.98
N LYS A 546 -0.98 29.34 12.90
CA LYS A 546 0.40 29.06 12.46
C LYS A 546 1.16 28.30 13.56
N PHE A 547 2.00 27.35 13.16
CA PHE A 547 2.88 26.66 14.11
C PHE A 547 3.88 27.63 14.73
N SER A 548 4.04 27.57 16.05
CA SER A 548 4.97 28.41 16.81
C SER A 548 5.87 27.56 17.70
N ILE A 549 6.93 28.18 18.24
CA ILE A 549 7.83 27.50 19.16
C ILE A 549 7.04 27.02 20.38
N GLY A 550 7.11 25.73 20.68
CA GLY A 550 6.35 25.05 21.73
C GLY A 550 5.13 24.28 21.24
N SER A 551 4.68 24.47 19.99
CA SER A 551 3.55 23.72 19.44
C SER A 551 3.82 22.21 19.38
N GLN A 552 2.78 21.42 19.61
CA GLN A 552 2.80 19.98 19.37
C GLN A 552 2.54 19.70 17.90
N VAL A 553 3.41 18.90 17.28
CA VAL A 553 3.37 18.55 15.87
C VAL A 553 3.29 17.04 15.74
N TRP A 554 2.34 16.57 14.95
CA TRP A 554 2.16 15.16 14.67
C TRP A 554 3.10 14.70 13.56
N MET A 555 3.53 13.44 13.63
CA MET A 555 4.36 12.82 12.60
C MET A 555 3.73 13.01 11.20
N GLY A 556 4.51 13.49 10.24
CA GLY A 556 4.07 13.69 8.86
C GLY A 556 3.33 15.01 8.60
N LEU A 557 2.96 15.78 9.64
CA LEU A 557 2.41 17.12 9.46
C LEU A 557 3.55 18.12 9.22
N SER A 558 3.55 18.77 8.07
CA SER A 558 4.57 19.76 7.74
C SER A 558 4.29 21.09 8.46
N VAL A 559 5.29 21.61 9.16
CA VAL A 559 5.21 22.89 9.90
C VAL A 559 5.55 24.09 9.02
N ALA A 560 6.43 23.89 8.05
CA ALA A 560 6.87 24.92 7.14
C ALA A 560 7.14 24.33 5.75
N THR A 561 7.30 25.19 4.77
CA THR A 561 7.74 24.86 3.43
C THR A 561 8.93 25.74 3.08
N LEU A 562 10.01 25.12 2.61
CA LEU A 562 11.15 25.83 2.07
C LEU A 562 10.90 26.09 0.58
N ALA A 563 10.64 27.34 0.22
CA ALA A 563 10.44 27.77 -1.15
C ALA A 563 11.75 28.25 -1.76
N ASP A 564 12.08 27.81 -2.97
CA ASP A 564 13.21 28.32 -3.73
C ASP A 564 12.87 29.70 -4.35
N PRO A 565 13.57 30.78 -3.96
CA PRO A 565 13.33 32.14 -4.47
C PRO A 565 13.96 32.38 -5.85
N GLU A 566 14.90 31.55 -6.30
CA GLU A 566 15.56 31.73 -7.60
C GLU A 566 14.71 31.18 -8.74
N ARG A 567 13.75 30.30 -8.43
CA ARG A 567 12.84 29.66 -9.39
C ARG A 567 11.38 29.96 -9.06
N LEU A 568 11.05 31.25 -9.06
CA LEU A 568 9.67 31.71 -8.94
C LEU A 568 8.96 31.62 -10.29
N GLY A 569 7.71 31.16 -10.25
CA GLY A 569 6.81 31.18 -11.39
C GLY A 569 5.43 31.67 -10.97
N VAL A 570 4.58 31.86 -11.95
CA VAL A 570 3.16 32.14 -11.72
C VAL A 570 2.36 30.95 -12.21
N ASP A 571 1.48 30.46 -11.35
CA ASP A 571 0.44 29.50 -11.71
C ASP A 571 -0.87 30.28 -11.84
N ALA A 572 -1.39 30.36 -13.06
CA ALA A 572 -2.59 31.11 -13.40
C ALA A 572 -3.64 30.20 -14.01
N LYS A 573 -4.92 30.59 -13.87
CA LYS A 573 -6.04 29.82 -14.41
C LYS A 573 -6.76 30.63 -15.49
N VAL A 574 -6.78 30.11 -16.72
CA VAL A 574 -7.44 30.77 -17.86
C VAL A 574 -8.82 30.13 -18.07
N PRO A 575 -9.91 30.92 -18.17
CA PRO A 575 -11.23 30.42 -18.55
C PRO A 575 -11.24 29.77 -19.94
N GLU A 576 -12.06 28.73 -20.12
CA GLU A 576 -12.11 27.94 -21.35
C GLU A 576 -12.23 28.77 -22.64
N ALA A 577 -13.20 29.69 -22.71
CA ALA A 577 -13.47 30.51 -23.88
C ALA A 577 -12.29 31.40 -24.33
N GLN A 578 -11.34 31.66 -23.42
CA GLN A 578 -10.17 32.51 -23.65
C GLN A 578 -8.88 31.70 -23.84
N ALA A 579 -8.92 30.39 -23.58
CA ALA A 579 -7.75 29.52 -23.66
C ALA A 579 -7.21 29.32 -25.08
N ALA A 580 -8.05 29.50 -26.11
CA ALA A 580 -7.65 29.41 -27.53
C ALA A 580 -6.59 30.44 -27.92
N GLY A 581 -6.64 31.62 -27.29
CA GLY A 581 -5.77 32.75 -27.60
C GLY A 581 -4.41 32.72 -26.91
N VAL A 582 -4.14 31.74 -26.04
CA VAL A 582 -2.90 31.68 -25.25
C VAL A 582 -1.92 30.69 -25.87
N GLN A 583 -0.68 31.12 -26.10
CA GLN A 583 0.37 30.28 -26.69
C GLN A 583 1.60 30.16 -25.80
N VAL A 584 2.30 29.03 -25.89
CA VAL A 584 3.59 28.85 -25.21
C VAL A 584 4.61 29.81 -25.81
N GLY A 585 5.28 30.59 -24.97
CA GLY A 585 6.22 31.64 -25.36
C GLY A 585 5.64 33.05 -25.39
N GLN A 586 4.32 33.20 -25.24
CA GLN A 586 3.67 34.51 -25.22
C GLN A 586 4.15 35.37 -24.05
N ALA A 587 4.40 36.65 -24.31
CA ALA A 587 4.78 37.62 -23.30
C ALA A 587 3.58 38.02 -22.43
N ALA A 588 3.81 38.10 -21.13
CA ALA A 588 2.82 38.46 -20.14
C ALA A 588 3.37 39.53 -19.19
N ARG A 589 2.50 40.41 -18.74
CA ARG A 589 2.80 41.40 -17.71
C ARG A 589 2.13 40.96 -16.42
N VAL A 590 2.93 40.65 -15.40
CA VAL A 590 2.45 40.25 -14.08
C VAL A 590 2.47 41.45 -13.16
N THR A 591 1.32 41.81 -12.61
CA THR A 591 1.17 42.84 -11.57
C THR A 591 0.85 42.18 -10.24
N VAL A 592 1.62 42.53 -9.21
CA VAL A 592 1.49 41.93 -7.87
C VAL A 592 0.61 42.80 -6.99
N GLY A 593 -0.38 42.21 -6.30
CA GLY A 593 -1.22 42.92 -5.35
C GLY A 593 -0.38 43.56 -4.23
N GLY A 594 -0.26 44.89 -4.25
CA GLY A 594 0.49 45.67 -3.25
C GLY A 594 1.80 46.29 -3.74
N ALA A 595 2.44 45.72 -4.77
CA ALA A 595 3.59 46.33 -5.43
C ALA A 595 3.14 46.94 -6.77
N ARG A 596 3.35 48.24 -6.98
CA ARG A 596 3.08 48.91 -8.28
C ARG A 596 4.04 48.48 -9.41
N GLN A 597 4.75 47.37 -9.23
CA GLN A 597 5.74 46.88 -10.18
C GLN A 597 5.08 45.87 -11.13
N ALA A 598 5.21 46.15 -12.42
CA ALA A 598 4.86 45.24 -13.49
C ALA A 598 6.12 44.44 -13.88
N LEU A 599 6.05 43.12 -13.77
CA LEU A 599 7.14 42.22 -14.10
C LEU A 599 6.85 41.53 -15.44
N ALA A 600 7.88 41.45 -16.28
CA ALA A 600 7.80 40.69 -17.52
C ALA A 600 7.90 39.19 -17.20
N ALA A 601 6.95 38.42 -17.70
CA ALA A 601 6.93 36.99 -17.64
C ALA A 601 6.59 36.42 -19.01
N ARG A 602 6.90 35.15 -19.21
CA ARG A 602 6.56 34.40 -20.42
C ARG A 602 5.81 33.14 -20.06
N VAL A 603 4.85 32.78 -20.90
CA VAL A 603 4.15 31.49 -20.78
C VAL A 603 5.13 30.37 -21.14
N THR A 604 5.41 29.48 -20.19
CA THR A 604 6.33 28.35 -20.40
C THR A 604 5.60 27.03 -20.63
N GLY A 605 4.36 26.93 -20.13
CA GLY A 605 3.56 25.73 -20.33
C GLY A 605 2.08 26.00 -20.18
N LEU A 606 1.30 25.29 -20.98
CA LEU A 606 -0.16 25.21 -20.87
C LEU A 606 -0.51 23.81 -20.39
N GLY A 607 -1.42 23.71 -19.42
CA GLY A 607 -2.04 22.44 -19.03
C GLY A 607 -2.60 21.75 -20.26
N ARG A 608 -2.44 20.42 -20.36
CA ARG A 608 -2.93 19.64 -21.51
C ARG A 608 -4.39 19.18 -21.36
N ALA A 609 -5.03 19.51 -20.23
CA ALA A 609 -6.41 19.19 -19.92
C ALA A 609 -7.12 20.42 -19.34
N PHE A 610 -8.43 20.45 -19.51
CA PHE A 610 -9.34 21.38 -18.88
C PHE A 610 -10.01 20.71 -17.69
N HIS A 611 -10.25 21.46 -16.63
CA HIS A 611 -10.91 20.95 -15.43
C HIS A 611 -11.78 22.03 -14.79
N SER A 612 -12.63 21.61 -13.86
CA SER A 612 -13.44 22.54 -13.06
C SER A 612 -12.53 23.40 -12.16
N LYS A 613 -12.83 24.70 -12.01
CA LYS A 613 -12.06 25.60 -11.12
C LYS A 613 -12.12 25.15 -9.67
N SER A 614 -13.30 24.72 -9.20
CA SER A 614 -13.51 24.09 -7.89
C SER A 614 -14.78 23.24 -7.90
N ALA A 615 -15.09 22.58 -6.78
CA ALA A 615 -16.38 21.88 -6.63
C ALA A 615 -17.59 22.85 -6.56
N ALA A 616 -17.38 24.08 -6.09
CA ALA A 616 -18.41 25.11 -5.95
C ALA A 616 -18.55 25.98 -7.21
N GLN A 617 -17.44 26.20 -7.94
CA GLN A 617 -17.42 26.95 -9.19
C GLN A 617 -17.13 26.00 -10.35
N ALA A 618 -18.20 25.59 -11.03
CA ALA A 618 -18.15 24.68 -12.18
C ALA A 618 -17.57 25.30 -13.47
N ALA A 619 -16.96 26.48 -13.38
CA ALA A 619 -16.32 27.12 -14.52
C ALA A 619 -15.12 26.27 -14.97
N VAL A 620 -15.09 25.90 -16.24
CA VAL A 620 -14.01 25.13 -16.84
C VAL A 620 -12.82 26.07 -17.08
N VAL A 621 -11.67 25.68 -16.54
CA VAL A 621 -10.42 26.44 -16.62
C VAL A 621 -9.29 25.55 -17.14
N ARG A 622 -8.26 26.21 -17.66
CA ARG A 622 -7.01 25.61 -18.08
C ARG A 622 -5.87 26.22 -17.28
N ASP A 623 -5.05 25.38 -16.67
CA ASP A 623 -3.87 25.84 -15.95
C ASP A 623 -2.82 26.38 -16.92
N VAL A 624 -2.22 27.52 -16.56
CA VAL A 624 -1.16 28.18 -17.32
C VAL A 624 0.01 28.45 -16.39
N ARG A 625 1.18 28.00 -16.82
CA ARG A 625 2.45 28.21 -16.12
C ARG A 625 3.23 29.31 -16.81
N LEU A 626 3.58 30.33 -16.04
CA LEU A 626 4.45 31.42 -16.47
C LEU A 626 5.76 31.41 -15.67
N GLU A 627 6.84 31.83 -16.31
CA GLU A 627 8.13 32.09 -15.67
C GLU A 627 8.52 33.54 -15.90
N PHE A 628 9.16 34.17 -14.92
CA PHE A 628 9.66 35.52 -15.05
C PHE A 628 10.91 35.55 -15.93
N ASP A 629 11.05 36.59 -16.78
CA ASP A 629 12.22 36.73 -17.65
C ASP A 629 13.50 37.07 -16.87
N ALA A 630 13.34 37.71 -15.71
CA ALA A 630 14.39 37.97 -14.74
C ALA A 630 13.92 37.54 -13.34
N PRO A 631 14.80 36.97 -12.50
CA PRO A 631 14.43 36.57 -11.14
C PRO A 631 13.99 37.80 -10.36
N PRO A 632 12.71 37.88 -9.94
CA PRO A 632 12.22 39.07 -9.30
C PRO A 632 12.79 39.17 -7.88
N GLN A 633 13.37 40.32 -7.56
CA GLN A 633 13.84 40.62 -6.21
C GLN A 633 12.64 41.00 -5.35
N ASP A 634 12.62 40.53 -4.10
CA ASP A 634 11.62 40.85 -3.07
C ASP A 634 10.18 40.30 -3.25
N LEU A 635 9.96 39.32 -4.14
CA LEU A 635 8.66 38.64 -4.21
C LEU A 635 8.52 37.49 -3.22
N LYS A 636 7.38 37.48 -2.52
CA LYS A 636 6.99 36.39 -1.62
C LYS A 636 6.13 35.36 -2.38
N PRO A 637 6.45 34.06 -2.32
CA PRO A 637 5.55 33.02 -2.80
C PRO A 637 4.21 33.08 -2.05
N GLY A 638 3.11 32.77 -2.75
CA GLY A 638 1.74 32.82 -2.24
C GLY A 638 0.99 34.13 -2.48
N ALA A 639 1.63 35.13 -3.11
CA ALA A 639 0.96 36.39 -3.44
C ALA A 639 0.02 36.23 -4.64
N ALA A 640 -1.20 36.78 -4.53
CA ALA A 640 -2.12 36.89 -5.65
C ALA A 640 -1.59 37.91 -6.66
N VAL A 641 -1.61 37.52 -7.93
CA VAL A 641 -1.13 38.32 -9.05
C VAL A 641 -2.19 38.39 -10.14
N GLN A 642 -2.23 39.55 -10.78
CA GLN A 642 -3.01 39.76 -11.97
C GLN A 642 -2.05 39.71 -13.17
N VAL A 643 -2.30 38.78 -14.08
CA VAL A 643 -1.48 38.54 -15.26
C VAL A 643 -2.22 39.08 -16.47
N GLU A 644 -1.65 40.07 -17.13
CA GLU A 644 -2.12 40.60 -18.40
C GLU A 644 -1.30 39.97 -19.53
N LEU A 645 -1.92 39.11 -20.33
CA LEU A 645 -1.28 38.53 -21.51
C LEU A 645 -1.24 39.58 -22.63
N LEU A 646 -0.03 39.88 -23.10
CA LEU A 646 0.17 40.85 -24.17
C LEU A 646 -0.22 40.19 -25.51
N PRO A 647 -0.97 40.89 -26.38
CA PRO A 647 -1.24 40.39 -27.72
C PRO A 647 0.08 40.27 -28.48
N ASP A 648 0.24 39.19 -29.26
CA ASP A 648 1.43 38.99 -30.08
C ASP A 648 1.70 40.25 -30.91
N ALA A 649 2.88 40.85 -30.70
CA ALA A 649 3.40 41.82 -31.63
C ALA A 649 3.65 41.07 -32.93
N VAL A 650 2.66 41.10 -33.83
CA VAL A 650 2.79 40.65 -35.21
C VAL A 650 4.10 41.24 -35.73
N ARG A 651 5.09 40.36 -35.92
CA ARG A 651 6.36 40.69 -36.56
C ARG A 651 6.02 41.07 -38.00
N ARG A 652 5.67 42.35 -38.23
CA ARG A 652 5.50 42.90 -39.58
C ARG A 652 6.88 42.95 -40.23
N VAL A 653 7.29 41.83 -40.82
CA VAL A 653 8.30 41.84 -41.87
C VAL A 653 7.56 42.20 -43.16
N ALA A 654 7.43 43.50 -43.43
CA ALA A 654 7.09 43.97 -44.77
C ALA A 654 8.40 44.15 -45.53
N ALA A 655 8.69 43.17 -46.38
CA ALA A 655 9.77 43.19 -47.34
C ALA A 655 9.68 44.42 -48.24
N ALA A 656 10.82 45.08 -48.44
CA ALA A 656 11.00 46.05 -49.51
C ALA A 656 10.85 45.32 -50.86
N ALA A 657 9.89 45.75 -51.68
CA ALA A 657 9.77 45.33 -53.06
C ALA A 657 10.90 45.95 -53.91
N PRO A 658 11.52 45.22 -54.85
CA PRO A 658 12.30 45.83 -55.91
C PRO A 658 11.35 46.38 -56.98
N GLN A 659 11.60 47.62 -57.41
CA GLN A 659 10.97 48.26 -58.57
C GLN A 659 11.64 47.77 -59.88
N PRO A 660 10.94 47.88 -61.03
CA PRO A 660 11.07 46.98 -62.19
C PRO A 660 12.40 47.03 -62.94
#